data_AF-A0A6L8V659-F1
#
_entry.id   AF-A0A6L8V659-F1
#
_cell.length_a   1.000
_cell.length_b   1.000
_cell.length_c   1.000
_cell.angle_alpha   90.00
_cell.angle_beta   90.00
_cell.angle_gamma   90.00
#
_symmetry.space_group_name_H-M   'P 1'
#
loop_
_entity.id
_entity.type
_entity.pdbx_description
1 polymer ?
#
loop_
_entity_poly.entity_id
_entity_poly.type
_entity_poly.pdbx_seq_one_letter_code
_entity_poly.pdbx_strand_id
1 'polypeptide(L)'
;MKEELVKTDIAVMGGGLSGVCAAIAAARLGQSVALVQNRPVLGGNSSSEVRVWVCGATGHGVNRYARETGIMGELFVENQYQNMDGNPYLWDLTVLEAVRAESRIQLFLNTDVHEVEAGGDEENRMIRSVTGWMMGSERKIRFESEVFLDCTGDGLIGFLAGAKYRIGREARQEHGEAWAPEVEDGITLGSTILFYTKDAGHPVTFNPPSFAKDITQTSIPIKRVIRSGDSGCHYWWIEWGGELDTVHQNEKIRDELWSVIYGIWDYIKNSGNFEAQQMTLEWVGALPGKREYRRFVGDYVLNQNDIMAQTPFEDRIAFGGWSIDLHPPQGMYAAESGSKHLHADGVYHIPFRSLYSVNVSNMLMAGRNISASHVAFGTTRVMATCAVIGEAAGTGAALCVQKQVMPRELYQKHLKELQMTLLRQDASIIGLRSEDEADLARGAQVTASSTLTKIGVEAAVEPRRLHTDVAVLFPVAPALRGFELLADVSEATTISVELWDTGRAENYVPKSMIAAASACVEAGERQWVRFDLRWQPEVAQNAFVILKANEHVTVYHANEPSTGTIALVKGAKPIVDPKLEDHQPEQPVVLWSMKGGLDRKPICFRASEATSAFSAENVMDGYLRPYGTPHLWMSEPMVADREEWLELVWEEPKEIRQVQVTFNDNVNQDLINLHAFRTSFDVMPELVKNYRIEAYVDGAWIVLQREVNNRKRTRRHELASCVSAARLRLIIESTNGSPSAEVVEVRVYG
;
A
#
# COMPACT_ATOMS: atom_id res chain seq x y z
N MET A 1 0.63 33.58 -29.09
CA MET A 1 0.36 32.25 -28.52
C MET A 1 1.21 31.25 -29.29
N LYS A 2 2.04 30.47 -28.58
CA LYS A 2 2.88 29.45 -29.22
C LYS A 2 2.07 28.16 -29.34
N GLU A 3 1.80 27.72 -30.55
CA GLU A 3 1.24 26.40 -30.82
C GLU A 3 2.36 25.36 -30.73
N GLU A 4 2.11 24.24 -30.06
CA GLU A 4 3.06 23.15 -29.94
C GLU A 4 2.39 21.80 -30.10
N LEU A 5 3.06 20.91 -30.83
CA LEU A 5 2.63 19.53 -31.04
C LEU A 5 3.62 18.60 -30.35
N VAL A 6 3.12 17.77 -29.44
CA VAL A 6 3.86 16.71 -28.75
C VAL A 6 3.34 15.37 -29.24
N LYS A 7 4.25 14.54 -29.77
CA LYS A 7 3.96 13.17 -30.17
C LYS A 7 4.74 12.22 -29.29
N THR A 8 4.01 11.30 -28.67
CA THR A 8 4.53 10.26 -27.79
C THR A 8 3.73 8.99 -28.02
N ASP A 9 4.26 7.87 -27.57
CA ASP A 9 3.54 6.58 -27.65
C ASP A 9 2.31 6.62 -26.74
N ILE A 10 2.49 7.20 -25.54
CA ILE A 10 1.48 7.24 -24.47
C ILE A 10 1.35 8.66 -23.92
N ALA A 11 0.11 9.11 -23.69
CA ALA A 11 -0.17 10.35 -22.97
C ALA A 11 -0.90 10.07 -21.66
N VAL A 12 -0.34 10.54 -20.54
CA VAL A 12 -0.89 10.40 -19.19
C VAL A 12 -1.38 11.77 -18.71
N MET A 13 -2.70 11.89 -18.52
CA MET A 13 -3.33 13.15 -18.14
C MET A 13 -3.66 13.13 -16.65
N GLY A 14 -2.86 13.84 -15.85
CA GLY A 14 -2.96 13.93 -14.39
C GLY A 14 -1.69 13.45 -13.69
N GLY A 15 -1.08 14.32 -12.88
CA GLY A 15 0.14 14.06 -12.11
C GLY A 15 -0.09 13.61 -10.67
N GLY A 16 -1.24 12.99 -10.38
CA GLY A 16 -1.46 12.27 -9.12
C GLY A 16 -0.61 11.01 -9.04
N LEU A 17 -0.60 10.31 -7.90
CA LEU A 17 0.20 9.09 -7.75
C LEU A 17 -0.16 7.99 -8.75
N SER A 18 -1.42 7.88 -9.18
CA SER A 18 -1.81 6.97 -10.27
C SER A 18 -1.11 7.32 -11.59
N GLY A 19 -1.16 8.58 -12.00
CA GLY A 19 -0.52 9.02 -13.25
C GLY A 19 1.01 9.00 -13.19
N VAL A 20 1.60 9.34 -12.05
CA VAL A 20 3.05 9.22 -11.84
C VAL A 20 3.50 7.77 -12.00
N CYS A 21 2.85 6.83 -11.29
CA CYS A 21 3.21 5.42 -11.39
C CYS A 21 2.94 4.85 -12.78
N ALA A 22 1.87 5.27 -13.44
CA ALA A 22 1.59 4.86 -14.81
C ALA A 22 2.65 5.34 -15.80
N ALA A 23 3.08 6.59 -15.70
CA ALA A 23 4.11 7.15 -16.58
C ALA A 23 5.46 6.48 -16.38
N ILE A 24 5.86 6.23 -15.13
CA ILE A 24 7.11 5.52 -14.80
C ILE A 24 7.06 4.07 -15.31
N ALA A 25 5.96 3.35 -15.07
CA ALA A 25 5.80 1.97 -15.54
C ALA A 25 5.95 1.86 -17.07
N ALA A 26 5.26 2.75 -17.80
CA ALA A 26 5.32 2.79 -19.26
C ALA A 26 6.72 3.17 -19.79
N ALA A 27 7.37 4.17 -19.18
CA ALA A 27 8.71 4.61 -19.55
C ALA A 27 9.76 3.51 -19.36
N ARG A 28 9.69 2.77 -18.24
CA ARG A 28 10.58 1.63 -17.94
C ARG A 28 10.42 0.47 -18.93
N LEU A 29 9.28 0.38 -19.61
CA LEU A 29 9.01 -0.58 -20.70
C LEU A 29 9.35 -0.01 -22.09
N GLY A 30 10.12 1.08 -22.13
CA GLY A 30 10.68 1.64 -23.36
C GLY A 30 9.80 2.63 -24.10
N GLN A 31 8.60 2.95 -23.60
CA GLN A 31 7.69 3.88 -24.28
C GLN A 31 8.07 5.33 -24.03
N SER A 32 7.87 6.18 -25.02
CA SER A 32 7.88 7.64 -24.85
C SER A 32 6.56 8.11 -24.25
N VAL A 33 6.62 8.93 -23.20
CA VAL A 33 5.46 9.30 -22.39
C VAL A 33 5.35 10.81 -22.26
N ALA A 34 4.17 11.39 -22.51
CA ALA A 34 3.83 12.73 -22.08
C ALA A 34 3.06 12.67 -20.74
N LEU A 35 3.67 13.12 -19.65
CA LEU A 35 2.99 13.23 -18.35
C LEU A 35 2.55 14.68 -18.14
N VAL A 36 1.24 14.91 -18.12
CA VAL A 36 0.65 16.26 -18.09
C VAL A 36 -0.05 16.50 -16.76
N GLN A 37 0.29 17.58 -16.07
CA GLN A 37 -0.28 17.96 -14.79
C GLN A 37 -0.65 19.44 -14.81
N ASN A 38 -1.87 19.77 -14.38
CA ASN A 38 -2.38 21.14 -14.44
C ASN A 38 -1.81 22.09 -13.39
N ARG A 39 -0.88 21.61 -12.55
CA ARG A 39 -0.33 22.30 -11.37
C ARG A 39 1.19 22.17 -11.29
N PRO A 40 1.87 22.93 -10.41
CA PRO A 40 3.34 23.00 -10.39
C PRO A 40 4.02 21.82 -9.68
N VAL A 41 3.26 20.95 -9.01
CA VAL A 41 3.80 19.79 -8.28
C VAL A 41 3.03 18.51 -8.62
N LEU A 42 3.73 17.38 -8.46
CA LEU A 42 3.20 16.03 -8.62
C LEU A 42 2.67 15.48 -7.28
N GLY A 43 1.98 14.35 -7.30
CA GLY A 43 1.46 13.66 -6.12
C GLY A 43 -0.04 13.89 -5.88
N GLY A 44 -0.69 14.78 -6.63
CA GLY A 44 -2.14 15.00 -6.54
C GLY A 44 -2.56 15.49 -5.16
N ASN A 45 -3.49 14.80 -4.49
CA ASN A 45 -3.91 15.16 -3.13
C ASN A 45 -2.82 14.92 -2.06
N SER A 46 -1.76 14.16 -2.39
CA SER A 46 -0.63 13.94 -1.46
C SER A 46 0.44 15.03 -1.53
N SER A 47 0.36 15.94 -2.51
CA SER A 47 1.35 16.99 -2.70
C SER A 47 1.29 18.03 -1.58
N SER A 48 2.30 18.92 -1.54
CA SER A 48 2.31 20.04 -0.61
C SER A 48 1.13 21.01 -0.74
N GLU A 49 0.36 20.96 -1.84
CA GLU A 49 -0.81 21.81 -2.10
C GLU A 49 -2.05 21.38 -1.31
N VAL A 50 -2.17 20.09 -0.96
CA VAL A 50 -3.36 19.51 -0.30
C VAL A 50 -3.00 18.75 0.98
N ARG A 51 -1.82 18.10 1.02
CA ARG A 51 -1.20 17.45 2.19
C ARG A 51 -2.02 16.31 2.80
N VAL A 52 -2.72 15.54 1.96
CA VAL A 52 -3.36 14.29 2.39
C VAL A 52 -2.30 13.19 2.51
N TRP A 53 -2.38 12.37 3.55
CA TRP A 53 -1.48 11.23 3.72
C TRP A 53 -1.68 10.15 2.65
N VAL A 54 -0.58 9.61 2.16
CA VAL A 54 -0.57 8.44 1.30
C VAL A 54 -0.79 7.20 2.16
N CYS A 55 -2.05 6.87 2.36
CA CYS A 55 -2.49 5.60 2.94
C CYS A 55 -2.71 4.55 1.85
N GLY A 56 -2.88 3.29 2.26
CA GLY A 56 -3.02 2.14 1.38
C GLY A 56 -3.66 0.93 2.05
N ALA A 57 -3.37 -0.25 1.51
CA ALA A 57 -3.93 -1.51 1.94
C ALA A 57 -3.55 -1.92 3.37
N THR A 58 -2.49 -1.35 3.96
CA THR A 58 -2.15 -1.55 5.38
C THR A 58 -3.26 -1.09 6.31
N GLY A 59 -4.04 -0.07 5.94
CA GLY A 59 -5.12 0.47 6.76
C GLY A 59 -4.66 0.96 8.13
N HIS A 60 -3.48 1.59 8.23
CA HIS A 60 -2.84 1.93 9.51
C HIS A 60 -2.53 0.73 10.39
N GLY A 61 -1.99 -0.33 9.77
CA GLY A 61 -1.69 -1.58 10.44
C GLY A 61 -2.95 -2.35 10.87
N VAL A 62 -4.07 -2.20 10.15
CA VAL A 62 -5.25 -3.08 10.27
C VAL A 62 -5.03 -4.37 9.48
N ASN A 63 -4.51 -4.29 8.25
CA ASN A 63 -4.03 -5.47 7.52
C ASN A 63 -2.57 -5.75 7.81
N ARG A 64 -2.15 -7.00 7.62
CA ARG A 64 -0.77 -7.45 7.83
C ARG A 64 -0.16 -7.81 6.47
N TYR A 65 1.14 -7.55 6.33
CA TYR A 65 1.90 -7.77 5.10
C TYR A 65 1.27 -7.14 3.84
N ALA A 66 0.57 -6.01 4.02
CA ALA A 66 -0.28 -5.40 2.99
C ALA A 66 0.30 -4.13 2.37
N ARG A 67 1.51 -3.65 2.76
CA ARG A 67 2.10 -2.45 2.15
C ARG A 67 2.32 -2.65 0.64
N GLU A 68 2.04 -1.64 -0.16
CA GLU A 68 2.30 -1.62 -1.60
C GLU A 68 3.82 -1.76 -1.90
N THR A 69 4.15 -2.61 -2.87
CA THR A 69 5.47 -2.77 -3.52
C THR A 69 5.46 -2.12 -4.91
N GLY A 70 6.48 -2.38 -5.74
CA GLY A 70 6.59 -1.78 -7.08
C GLY A 70 6.96 -0.31 -6.98
N ILE A 71 6.46 0.52 -7.90
CA ILE A 71 6.81 1.95 -7.97
C ILE A 71 6.40 2.69 -6.69
N MET A 72 5.24 2.37 -6.11
CA MET A 72 4.82 2.97 -4.85
C MET A 72 5.71 2.53 -3.68
N GLY A 73 6.15 1.26 -3.67
CA GLY A 73 7.11 0.75 -2.69
C GLY A 73 8.46 1.47 -2.76
N GLU A 74 8.96 1.74 -3.98
CA GLU A 74 10.16 2.56 -4.19
C GLU A 74 10.00 3.97 -3.60
N LEU A 75 8.87 4.63 -3.84
CA LEU A 75 8.58 5.96 -3.32
C LEU A 75 8.48 5.97 -1.79
N PHE A 76 7.87 4.95 -1.17
CA PHE A 76 7.78 4.86 0.29
C PHE A 76 9.15 4.71 0.93
N VAL A 77 9.99 3.80 0.42
CA VAL A 77 11.33 3.56 0.99
C VAL A 77 12.26 4.74 0.72
N GLU A 78 12.14 5.41 -0.43
CA GLU A 78 12.89 6.65 -0.70
C GLU A 78 12.47 7.78 0.26
N ASN A 79 11.16 7.98 0.46
CA ASN A 79 10.66 9.00 1.39
C ASN A 79 11.07 8.71 2.83
N GLN A 80 11.04 7.43 3.24
CA GLN A 80 11.54 7.02 4.55
C GLN A 80 12.96 7.50 4.80
N TYR A 81 13.84 7.38 3.80
CA TYR A 81 15.24 7.79 3.93
C TYR A 81 15.42 9.32 3.85
N GLN A 82 14.77 9.97 2.87
CA GLN A 82 15.00 11.39 2.59
C GLN A 82 14.17 12.35 3.46
N ASN A 83 13.09 11.86 4.06
CA ASN A 83 12.03 12.70 4.61
C ASN A 83 11.44 12.16 5.93
N MET A 84 12.30 11.69 6.85
CA MET A 84 11.91 11.13 8.16
C MET A 84 10.95 11.99 9.00
N ASP A 85 10.99 13.32 8.81
CA ASP A 85 10.12 14.25 9.54
C ASP A 85 8.76 14.50 8.86
N GLY A 86 8.51 13.93 7.68
CA GLY A 86 7.22 14.03 7.00
C GLY A 86 6.97 15.40 6.38
N ASN A 87 8.01 16.08 5.89
CA ASN A 87 7.90 17.38 5.26
C ASN A 87 7.21 17.24 3.88
N PRO A 88 6.09 17.96 3.64
CA PRO A 88 5.34 17.83 2.39
C PRO A 88 6.12 18.29 1.14
N TYR A 89 7.07 19.22 1.29
CA TYR A 89 7.88 19.68 0.15
C TYR A 89 8.99 18.68 -0.22
N LEU A 90 9.54 17.97 0.77
CA LEU A 90 10.50 16.90 0.49
C LEU A 90 9.80 15.70 -0.17
N TRP A 91 8.53 15.44 0.18
CA TRP A 91 7.71 14.47 -0.55
C TRP A 91 7.52 14.87 -2.03
N ASP A 92 7.19 16.14 -2.31
CA ASP A 92 7.08 16.63 -3.70
C ASP A 92 8.38 16.40 -4.49
N LEU A 93 9.54 16.62 -3.86
CA LEU A 93 10.85 16.37 -4.46
C LEU A 93 11.09 14.88 -4.72
N THR A 94 10.78 14.01 -3.76
CA THR A 94 10.88 12.54 -3.93
C THR A 94 10.09 12.06 -5.15
N VAL A 95 8.84 12.52 -5.30
CA VAL A 95 8.00 12.17 -6.44
C VAL A 95 8.54 12.75 -7.76
N LEU A 96 9.02 14.01 -7.73
CA LEU A 96 9.60 14.66 -8.91
C LEU A 96 10.90 13.98 -9.38
N GLU A 97 11.78 13.60 -8.45
CA GLU A 97 13.03 12.91 -8.76
C GLU A 97 12.78 11.52 -9.36
N ALA A 98 11.79 10.78 -8.84
CA ALA A 98 11.38 9.52 -9.42
C ALA A 98 10.93 9.66 -10.88
N VAL A 99 10.17 10.70 -11.22
CA VAL A 99 9.79 10.97 -12.61
C VAL A 99 10.99 11.42 -13.46
N ARG A 100 11.85 12.28 -12.92
CA ARG A 100 13.03 12.80 -13.64
C ARG A 100 14.10 11.75 -13.90
N ALA A 101 14.15 10.69 -13.10
CA ALA A 101 15.03 9.55 -13.34
C ALA A 101 14.68 8.82 -14.65
N GLU A 102 13.44 8.94 -15.14
CA GLU A 102 12.96 8.27 -16.34
C GLU A 102 13.10 9.17 -17.58
N SER A 103 14.17 8.94 -18.37
CA SER A 103 14.52 9.79 -19.52
C SER A 103 13.49 9.79 -20.66
N ARG A 104 12.54 8.85 -20.65
CA ARG A 104 11.48 8.74 -21.67
C ARG A 104 10.20 9.51 -21.30
N ILE A 105 10.15 10.13 -20.12
CA ILE A 105 9.03 10.98 -19.71
C ILE A 105 9.30 12.43 -20.08
N GLN A 106 8.40 13.02 -20.85
CA GLN A 106 8.28 14.46 -21.06
C GLN A 106 7.25 14.99 -20.06
N LEU A 107 7.72 15.77 -19.08
CA LEU A 107 6.88 16.29 -17.99
C LEU A 107 6.36 17.70 -18.32
N PHE A 108 5.04 17.88 -18.30
CA PHE A 108 4.35 19.14 -18.53
C PHE A 108 3.56 19.56 -17.28
N LEU A 109 4.20 20.32 -16.40
CA LEU A 109 3.57 20.94 -15.25
C LEU A 109 2.79 22.21 -15.64
N ASN A 110 1.86 22.65 -14.80
CA ASN A 110 1.04 23.85 -15.05
C ASN A 110 0.33 23.84 -16.42
N THR A 111 -0.08 22.67 -16.90
CA THR A 111 -0.72 22.50 -18.20
C THR A 111 -2.16 22.01 -18.00
N ASP A 112 -3.12 22.92 -18.14
CA ASP A 112 -4.54 22.63 -17.94
C ASP A 112 -5.15 22.07 -19.23
N VAL A 113 -5.68 20.84 -19.19
CA VAL A 113 -6.29 20.19 -20.36
C VAL A 113 -7.77 20.50 -20.43
N HIS A 114 -8.27 20.89 -21.61
CA HIS A 114 -9.66 21.36 -21.75
C HIS A 114 -10.32 20.93 -23.07
N GLU A 115 -9.57 20.31 -23.98
CA GLU A 115 -10.05 19.89 -25.31
C GLU A 115 -9.62 18.43 -25.56
N VAL A 116 -10.54 17.59 -26.05
CA VAL A 116 -10.24 16.23 -26.51
C VAL A 116 -10.87 16.02 -27.88
N GLU A 117 -10.08 15.56 -28.84
CA GLU A 117 -10.59 15.13 -30.13
C GLU A 117 -10.72 13.61 -30.13
N ALA A 118 -11.94 13.11 -30.15
CA ALA A 118 -12.25 11.69 -30.31
C ALA A 118 -13.21 11.48 -31.49
N GLY A 119 -13.06 10.36 -32.19
CA GLY A 119 -13.93 9.96 -33.31
C GLY A 119 -14.23 8.47 -33.28
N GLY A 120 -15.11 8.01 -34.17
CA GLY A 120 -15.65 6.64 -34.16
C GLY A 120 -17.14 6.62 -33.82
N ASP A 121 -17.73 5.43 -33.79
CA ASP A 121 -19.09 5.24 -33.30
C ASP A 121 -19.15 5.40 -31.76
N GLU A 122 -20.36 5.55 -31.20
CA GLU A 122 -20.55 5.80 -29.76
C GLU A 122 -20.04 4.65 -28.86
N GLU A 123 -20.04 3.42 -29.38
CA GLU A 123 -19.64 2.21 -28.66
C GLU A 123 -18.15 1.86 -28.85
N ASN A 124 -17.45 2.56 -29.74
CA ASN A 124 -16.07 2.31 -30.12
C ASN A 124 -15.37 3.61 -30.57
N ARG A 125 -15.37 4.61 -29.68
CA ARG A 125 -14.62 5.85 -29.88
C ARG A 125 -13.13 5.64 -29.73
N MET A 126 -12.35 6.54 -30.33
CA MET A 126 -10.90 6.58 -30.23
C MET A 126 -10.42 8.03 -30.09
N ILE A 127 -9.61 8.29 -29.07
CA ILE A 127 -8.98 9.59 -28.84
C ILE A 127 -7.86 9.76 -29.86
N ARG A 128 -7.85 10.89 -30.56
CA ARG A 128 -6.78 11.31 -31.47
C ARG A 128 -5.81 12.27 -30.81
N SER A 129 -6.34 13.19 -30.00
CA SER A 129 -5.51 14.14 -29.27
C SER A 129 -6.19 14.70 -28.02
N VAL A 130 -5.36 15.20 -27.12
CA VAL A 130 -5.76 16.04 -25.98
C VAL A 130 -5.04 17.37 -26.12
N THR A 131 -5.71 18.48 -25.90
CA THR A 131 -5.11 19.81 -25.97
C THR A 131 -5.23 20.53 -24.63
N GLY A 132 -4.12 21.14 -24.20
CA GLY A 132 -4.05 21.90 -22.98
C GLY A 132 -3.32 23.23 -23.11
N TRP A 133 -3.47 24.05 -22.07
CA TRP A 133 -2.94 25.40 -21.97
C TRP A 133 -1.92 25.51 -20.84
N MET A 134 -0.70 25.96 -21.17
CA MET A 134 0.34 26.25 -20.20
C MET A 134 0.49 27.76 -20.02
N MET A 135 -0.26 28.31 -19.05
CA MET A 135 -0.39 29.75 -18.83
C MET A 135 0.95 30.47 -18.71
N GLY A 136 1.89 29.95 -17.90
CA GLY A 136 3.17 30.64 -17.62
C GLY A 136 4.10 30.79 -18.83
N SER A 137 3.85 30.07 -19.92
CA SER A 137 4.65 30.13 -21.15
C SER A 137 3.83 30.43 -22.40
N GLU A 138 2.54 30.74 -22.22
CA GLU A 138 1.59 31.03 -23.28
C GLU A 138 1.57 29.97 -24.43
N ARG A 139 1.70 28.69 -24.04
CA ARG A 139 1.74 27.55 -24.96
C ARG A 139 0.39 26.84 -25.01
N LYS A 140 -0.19 26.74 -26.20
CA LYS A 140 -1.27 25.80 -26.51
C LYS A 140 -0.61 24.53 -27.02
N ILE A 141 -0.74 23.44 -26.25
CA ILE A 141 -0.02 22.19 -26.47
C ILE A 141 -1.01 21.11 -26.84
N ARG A 142 -0.84 20.54 -28.03
CA ARG A 142 -1.59 19.39 -28.53
C ARG A 142 -0.77 18.13 -28.32
N PHE A 143 -1.33 17.14 -27.64
CA PHE A 143 -0.74 15.84 -27.37
C PHE A 143 -1.39 14.79 -28.27
N GLU A 144 -0.61 14.14 -29.13
CA GLU A 144 -1.03 13.01 -29.96
C GLU A 144 -0.30 11.73 -29.51
N SER A 145 -1.05 10.66 -29.26
CA SER A 145 -0.52 9.38 -28.79
C SER A 145 -1.39 8.21 -29.24
N GLU A 146 -0.84 7.00 -29.19
CA GLU A 146 -1.58 5.79 -29.55
C GLU A 146 -2.55 5.41 -28.43
N VAL A 147 -2.09 5.50 -27.18
CA VAL A 147 -2.85 5.17 -25.96
C VAL A 147 -2.89 6.37 -25.02
N PHE A 148 -4.06 6.60 -24.40
CA PHE A 148 -4.27 7.67 -23.43
C PHE A 148 -4.65 7.09 -22.07
N LEU A 149 -4.15 7.70 -20.99
CA LEU A 149 -4.54 7.38 -19.62
C LEU A 149 -5.22 8.58 -18.99
N ASP A 150 -6.47 8.42 -18.55
CA ASP A 150 -7.15 9.40 -17.71
C ASP A 150 -6.76 9.19 -16.25
N CYS A 151 -5.99 10.13 -15.71
CA CYS A 151 -5.56 10.20 -14.32
C CYS A 151 -5.93 11.55 -13.68
N THR A 152 -6.87 12.33 -14.25
CA THR A 152 -7.11 13.73 -13.83
C THR A 152 -7.87 13.85 -12.50
N GLY A 153 -8.26 12.73 -11.90
CA GLY A 153 -9.03 12.67 -10.65
C GLY A 153 -10.52 12.90 -10.84
N ASP A 154 -10.90 13.85 -11.70
CA ASP A 154 -12.30 14.20 -12.03
C ASP A 154 -12.83 13.47 -13.28
N GLY A 155 -11.99 12.64 -13.93
CA GLY A 155 -12.33 11.91 -15.16
C GLY A 155 -12.62 12.85 -16.34
N LEU A 156 -11.76 13.85 -16.54
CA LEU A 156 -12.03 14.92 -17.49
C LEU A 156 -11.83 14.47 -18.94
N ILE A 157 -10.74 13.78 -19.25
CA ILE A 157 -10.43 13.46 -20.64
C ILE A 157 -11.35 12.36 -21.17
N GLY A 158 -11.70 11.38 -20.34
CA GLY A 158 -12.65 10.34 -20.71
C GLY A 158 -14.06 10.92 -20.90
N PHE A 159 -14.47 11.86 -20.06
CA PHE A 159 -15.72 12.59 -20.24
C PHE A 159 -15.75 13.32 -21.59
N LEU A 160 -14.71 14.10 -21.90
CA LEU A 160 -14.61 14.83 -23.17
C LEU A 160 -14.48 13.90 -24.39
N ALA A 161 -13.88 12.72 -24.22
CA ALA A 161 -13.83 11.68 -25.25
C ALA A 161 -15.19 11.01 -25.50
N GLY A 162 -16.14 11.11 -24.57
CA GLY A 162 -17.44 10.43 -24.61
C GLY A 162 -17.43 9.02 -24.01
N ALA A 163 -16.51 8.74 -23.07
CA ALA A 163 -16.56 7.52 -22.28
C ALA A 163 -17.82 7.45 -21.43
N LYS A 164 -18.42 6.26 -21.29
CA LYS A 164 -19.53 6.02 -20.36
C LYS A 164 -19.05 6.18 -18.91
N TYR A 165 -19.85 6.84 -18.07
CA TYR A 165 -19.52 7.09 -16.67
C TYR A 165 -20.76 7.10 -15.78
N ARG A 166 -20.51 7.12 -14.47
CA ARG A 166 -21.47 7.33 -13.38
C ARG A 166 -20.99 8.48 -12.49
N ILE A 167 -21.93 9.15 -11.85
CA ILE A 167 -21.72 10.11 -10.76
C ILE A 167 -22.76 9.79 -9.70
N GLY A 168 -22.37 9.89 -8.44
CA GLY A 168 -23.29 9.70 -7.31
C GLY A 168 -23.29 8.26 -6.81
N ARG A 169 -24.45 7.76 -6.39
CA ARG A 169 -24.61 6.44 -5.76
C ARG A 169 -25.60 5.60 -6.55
N GLU A 170 -25.18 4.40 -6.91
CA GLU A 170 -26.03 3.40 -7.57
C GLU A 170 -27.10 2.87 -6.61
N ALA A 171 -28.24 2.43 -7.16
CA ALA A 171 -29.30 1.82 -6.35
C ALA A 171 -28.86 0.44 -5.84
N ARG A 172 -29.27 0.08 -4.62
CA ARG A 172 -28.97 -1.21 -3.96
C ARG A 172 -29.28 -2.42 -4.85
N GLN A 173 -30.33 -2.36 -5.65
CA GLN A 173 -30.75 -3.47 -6.51
C GLN A 173 -29.86 -3.65 -7.75
N GLU A 174 -29.10 -2.64 -8.18
CA GLU A 174 -28.26 -2.72 -9.39
C GLU A 174 -27.12 -3.73 -9.23
N HIS A 175 -26.51 -3.77 -8.04
CA HIS A 175 -25.39 -4.65 -7.73
C HIS A 175 -25.62 -5.54 -6.50
N GLY A 176 -26.77 -5.40 -5.82
CA GLY A 176 -27.06 -6.13 -4.57
C GLY A 176 -26.20 -5.68 -3.40
N GLU A 177 -25.82 -4.41 -3.33
CA GLU A 177 -24.87 -3.87 -2.34
C GLU A 177 -25.60 -3.40 -1.08
N ALA A 178 -25.35 -4.07 0.05
CA ALA A 178 -26.05 -3.76 1.30
C ALA A 178 -25.88 -2.31 1.78
N TRP A 179 -24.76 -1.66 1.45
CA TRP A 179 -24.44 -0.28 1.85
C TRP A 179 -24.84 0.77 0.80
N ALA A 180 -25.35 0.36 -0.36
CA ALA A 180 -25.91 1.27 -1.34
C ALA A 180 -27.31 1.79 -0.92
N PRO A 181 -27.70 3.00 -1.35
CA PRO A 181 -29.04 3.55 -1.12
C PRO A 181 -30.11 2.73 -1.84
N GLU A 182 -31.37 2.82 -1.41
CA GLU A 182 -32.46 2.08 -2.06
C GLU A 182 -32.75 2.56 -3.49
N VAL A 183 -32.55 3.85 -3.74
CA VAL A 183 -32.72 4.53 -5.02
C VAL A 183 -31.41 5.24 -5.36
N GLU A 184 -31.07 5.25 -6.64
CA GLU A 184 -29.90 6.00 -7.13
C GLU A 184 -30.06 7.50 -6.89
N ASP A 185 -28.94 8.18 -6.64
CA ASP A 185 -28.90 9.64 -6.50
C ASP A 185 -27.54 10.21 -6.92
N GLY A 186 -27.47 11.55 -7.05
CA GLY A 186 -26.25 12.27 -7.45
C GLY A 186 -25.29 12.58 -6.30
N ILE A 187 -25.44 11.97 -5.13
CA ILE A 187 -24.67 12.33 -3.93
C ILE A 187 -23.27 11.72 -3.99
N THR A 188 -22.26 12.53 -3.69
CA THR A 188 -20.84 12.13 -3.69
C THR A 188 -20.21 12.29 -2.30
N LEU A 189 -18.99 11.80 -2.12
CA LEU A 189 -18.15 12.21 -0.99
C LEU A 189 -17.75 13.69 -1.14
N GLY A 190 -17.72 14.41 -0.02
CA GLY A 190 -17.36 15.82 0.02
C GLY A 190 -15.89 16.07 -0.28
N SER A 191 -15.53 17.35 -0.36
CA SER A 191 -14.13 17.78 -0.48
C SER A 191 -13.59 18.20 0.87
N THR A 192 -12.29 18.03 1.07
CA THR A 192 -11.60 18.43 2.31
C THR A 192 -10.61 19.57 2.07
N ILE A 193 -10.43 20.43 3.07
CA ILE A 193 -9.30 21.35 3.17
C ILE A 193 -8.68 21.14 4.55
N LEU A 194 -7.36 21.09 4.59
CA LEU A 194 -6.60 20.89 5.81
C LEU A 194 -5.89 22.19 6.22
N PHE A 195 -5.48 22.25 7.49
CA PHE A 195 -4.64 23.32 8.00
C PHE A 195 -3.57 22.76 8.93
N TYR A 196 -2.45 23.48 9.04
CA TYR A 196 -1.35 23.14 9.92
C TYR A 196 -1.08 24.30 10.87
N THR A 197 -0.72 23.96 12.09
CA THR A 197 -0.36 24.91 13.15
C THR A 197 1.07 24.65 13.58
N LYS A 198 1.70 25.66 14.18
CA LYS A 198 3.04 25.52 14.77
C LYS A 198 3.17 26.36 16.03
N ASP A 199 4.08 25.95 16.91
CA ASP A 199 4.52 26.78 18.00
C ASP A 199 5.47 27.88 17.46
N ALA A 200 5.16 29.15 17.75
CA ALA A 200 5.99 30.28 17.37
C ALA A 200 7.10 30.58 18.40
N GLY A 201 7.06 29.96 19.59
CA GLY A 201 7.96 30.22 20.71
C GLY A 201 7.71 31.56 21.42
N HIS A 202 6.62 32.25 21.08
CA HIS A 202 6.17 33.48 21.74
C HIS A 202 4.65 33.61 21.63
N PRO A 203 3.98 34.38 22.51
CA PRO A 203 2.55 34.64 22.39
C PRO A 203 2.18 35.22 21.01
N VAL A 204 1.12 34.68 20.40
CA VAL A 204 0.57 35.15 19.12
C VAL A 204 -0.89 35.54 19.34
N THR A 205 -1.29 36.70 18.82
CA THR A 205 -2.72 37.10 18.80
C THR A 205 -3.33 36.70 17.47
N PHE A 206 -4.56 36.20 17.48
CA PHE A 206 -5.32 35.91 16.28
C PHE A 206 -6.62 36.71 16.28
N ASN A 207 -6.80 37.54 15.24
CA ASN A 207 -8.05 38.22 14.98
C ASN A 207 -8.75 37.47 13.83
N PRO A 208 -9.87 36.78 14.08
CA PRO A 208 -10.53 36.01 13.04
C PRO A 208 -10.97 36.91 11.89
N PRO A 209 -10.81 36.48 10.62
CA PRO A 209 -11.31 37.23 9.49
C PRO A 209 -12.84 37.29 9.53
N SER A 210 -13.45 38.30 8.90
CA SER A 210 -14.90 38.54 8.96
C SER A 210 -15.77 37.41 8.40
N PHE A 211 -15.19 36.52 7.59
CA PHE A 211 -15.87 35.36 7.03
C PHE A 211 -15.71 34.09 7.89
N ALA A 212 -14.91 34.13 8.96
CA ALA A 212 -14.78 33.01 9.88
C ALA A 212 -16.13 32.73 10.54
N LYS A 213 -16.53 31.46 10.56
CA LYS A 213 -17.77 31.03 11.17
C LYS A 213 -17.55 30.89 12.68
N ASP A 214 -18.49 31.39 13.48
CA ASP A 214 -18.55 31.05 14.90
C ASP A 214 -18.99 29.58 15.03
N ILE A 215 -18.01 28.68 15.14
CA ILE A 215 -18.29 27.25 15.21
C ILE A 215 -18.98 26.84 16.50
N THR A 216 -19.01 27.68 17.54
CA THR A 216 -19.72 27.39 18.80
C THR A 216 -21.24 27.34 18.62
N GLN A 217 -21.74 27.92 17.52
CA GLN A 217 -23.14 27.86 17.10
C GLN A 217 -23.45 26.66 16.19
N THR A 218 -22.48 25.76 15.97
CA THR A 218 -22.62 24.57 15.14
C THR A 218 -22.52 23.29 15.97
N SER A 219 -22.80 22.14 15.36
CA SER A 219 -22.59 20.84 15.99
C SER A 219 -21.11 20.44 16.11
N ILE A 220 -20.21 21.15 15.43
CA ILE A 220 -18.80 20.74 15.24
C ILE A 220 -18.07 20.56 16.57
N PRO A 221 -18.06 21.52 17.52
CA PRO A 221 -17.32 21.36 18.79
C PRO A 221 -17.81 20.19 19.65
N ILE A 222 -19.05 19.73 19.42
CA ILE A 222 -19.69 18.63 20.16
C ILE A 222 -19.45 17.29 19.47
N LYS A 223 -19.44 17.28 18.13
CA LYS A 223 -19.49 16.08 17.29
C LYS A 223 -18.17 15.73 16.61
N ARG A 224 -17.16 16.57 16.74
CA ARG A 224 -15.85 16.39 16.11
C ARG A 224 -14.74 16.61 17.13
N VAL A 225 -13.62 15.93 16.95
CA VAL A 225 -12.48 16.03 17.86
C VAL A 225 -11.65 17.24 17.47
N ILE A 226 -11.57 18.21 18.38
CA ILE A 226 -10.70 19.38 18.27
C ILE A 226 -9.73 19.34 19.45
N ARG A 227 -8.43 19.31 19.14
CA ARG A 227 -7.35 19.34 20.14
C ARG A 227 -6.29 20.35 19.74
N SER A 228 -5.62 20.95 20.72
CA SER A 228 -4.40 21.72 20.48
C SER A 228 -3.26 20.79 20.07
N GLY A 229 -2.55 21.15 19.00
CA GLY A 229 -1.41 20.38 18.48
C GLY A 229 -1.75 19.42 17.34
N ASP A 230 -3.03 19.08 17.14
CA ASP A 230 -3.47 18.36 15.95
C ASP A 230 -3.28 19.26 14.70
N SER A 231 -2.96 18.66 13.56
CA SER A 231 -2.75 19.37 12.29
C SER A 231 -2.91 18.42 11.10
N GLY A 232 -3.21 18.96 9.92
CA GLY A 232 -3.35 18.18 8.70
C GLY A 232 -4.45 17.13 8.81
N CYS A 233 -4.14 15.90 8.43
CA CYS A 233 -5.12 14.81 8.36
C CYS A 233 -5.71 14.36 9.70
N HIS A 234 -5.23 14.86 10.85
CA HIS A 234 -5.97 14.71 12.12
C HIS A 234 -7.39 15.30 12.02
N TYR A 235 -7.57 16.29 11.13
CA TYR A 235 -8.85 16.91 10.83
C TYR A 235 -9.44 16.44 9.49
N TRP A 236 -9.25 15.16 9.13
CA TRP A 236 -9.78 14.56 7.90
C TRP A 236 -11.30 14.75 7.72
N TRP A 237 -12.03 14.94 8.81
CA TRP A 237 -13.47 15.15 8.88
C TRP A 237 -13.91 16.58 8.50
N ILE A 238 -12.96 17.52 8.31
CA ILE A 238 -13.25 18.84 7.73
C ILE A 238 -13.55 18.62 6.25
N GLU A 239 -14.79 18.26 6.00
CA GLU A 239 -15.30 17.85 4.71
C GLU A 239 -16.69 18.44 4.50
N TRP A 240 -16.98 18.84 3.26
CA TRP A 240 -18.30 19.33 2.87
C TRP A 240 -18.49 19.29 1.35
N GLY A 241 -19.75 19.35 0.91
CA GLY A 241 -20.12 19.48 -0.50
C GLY A 241 -20.55 18.20 -1.20
N GLY A 242 -20.76 17.09 -0.48
CA GLY A 242 -21.20 15.83 -1.08
C GLY A 242 -22.60 15.88 -1.72
N GLU A 243 -23.44 16.81 -1.28
CA GLU A 243 -24.76 17.10 -1.87
C GLU A 243 -24.71 18.16 -2.99
N LEU A 244 -23.52 18.68 -3.31
CA LEU A 244 -23.28 19.66 -4.36
C LEU A 244 -22.51 19.02 -5.51
N ASP A 245 -22.49 19.69 -6.67
CA ASP A 245 -21.53 19.31 -7.71
C ASP A 245 -20.13 19.80 -7.32
N THR A 246 -19.26 18.87 -6.92
CA THR A 246 -17.92 19.17 -6.38
C THR A 246 -16.97 19.79 -7.41
N VAL A 247 -17.27 19.70 -8.71
CA VAL A 247 -16.51 20.35 -9.77
C VAL A 247 -17.07 21.72 -10.08
N HIS A 248 -18.37 21.83 -10.34
CA HIS A 248 -19.01 23.09 -10.73
C HIS A 248 -19.14 24.09 -9.58
N GLN A 249 -19.23 23.60 -8.33
CA GLN A 249 -19.35 24.43 -7.13
C GLN A 249 -18.08 24.45 -6.27
N ASN A 250 -16.93 24.12 -6.86
CA ASN A 250 -15.63 24.04 -6.20
C ASN A 250 -15.31 25.27 -5.32
N GLU A 251 -15.49 26.48 -5.85
CA GLU A 251 -15.19 27.73 -5.13
C GLU A 251 -16.10 27.93 -3.92
N LYS A 252 -17.39 27.61 -4.05
CA LYS A 252 -18.35 27.67 -2.95
C LYS A 252 -17.96 26.69 -1.83
N ILE A 253 -17.55 25.47 -2.22
CA ILE A 253 -17.09 24.45 -1.27
C ILE A 253 -15.82 24.91 -0.57
N ARG A 254 -14.85 25.47 -1.31
CA ARG A 254 -13.63 26.05 -0.73
C ARG A 254 -13.95 27.12 0.30
N ASP A 255 -14.77 28.10 -0.06
CA ASP A 255 -15.05 29.25 0.80
C ASP A 255 -15.79 28.83 2.09
N GLU A 256 -16.70 27.86 1.98
CA GLU A 256 -17.37 27.27 3.14
C GLU A 256 -16.38 26.54 4.06
N LEU A 257 -15.50 25.69 3.51
CA LEU A 257 -14.48 24.99 4.28
C LEU A 257 -13.50 25.95 4.94
N TRP A 258 -13.08 27.01 4.25
CA TRP A 258 -12.28 28.09 4.83
C TRP A 258 -13.00 28.75 5.99
N SER A 259 -14.26 29.15 5.84
CA SER A 259 -15.03 29.79 6.92
C SER A 259 -14.98 28.96 8.20
N VAL A 260 -15.08 27.64 8.08
CA VAL A 260 -15.02 26.73 9.22
C VAL A 260 -13.61 26.52 9.74
N ILE A 261 -12.59 26.37 8.90
CA ILE A 261 -11.21 26.23 9.36
C ILE A 261 -10.76 27.44 10.17
N TYR A 262 -11.02 28.66 9.67
CA TYR A 262 -10.69 29.87 10.41
C TYR A 262 -11.54 30.00 11.69
N GLY A 263 -12.78 29.49 11.68
CA GLY A 263 -13.61 29.38 12.88
C GLY A 263 -13.10 28.35 13.91
N ILE A 264 -12.61 27.20 13.46
CA ILE A 264 -11.96 26.18 14.31
C ILE A 264 -10.70 26.78 14.93
N TRP A 265 -9.88 27.47 14.12
CA TRP A 265 -8.68 28.12 14.63
C TRP A 265 -9.00 29.25 15.62
N ASP A 266 -10.03 30.06 15.36
CA ASP A 266 -10.53 31.04 16.32
C ASP A 266 -10.94 30.38 17.65
N TYR A 267 -11.72 29.31 17.57
CA TYR A 267 -12.12 28.56 18.76
C TYR A 267 -10.93 28.00 19.53
N ILE A 268 -9.95 27.38 18.85
CA ILE A 268 -8.73 26.89 19.49
C ILE A 268 -7.97 28.04 20.16
N LYS A 269 -7.83 29.16 19.47
CA LYS A 269 -6.92 30.25 19.86
C LYS A 269 -7.50 31.19 20.91
N ASN A 270 -8.80 31.47 20.84
CA ASN A 270 -9.44 32.57 21.57
C ASN A 270 -10.49 32.10 22.60
N SER A 271 -10.93 30.84 22.60
CA SER A 271 -11.97 30.37 23.55
C SER A 271 -11.47 30.21 25.00
N GLY A 272 -10.16 30.11 25.21
CA GLY A 272 -9.56 29.78 26.50
C GLY A 272 -9.61 28.29 26.87
N ASN A 273 -10.14 27.43 26.00
CA ASN A 273 -10.26 25.97 26.26
C ASN A 273 -9.00 25.16 25.90
N PHE A 274 -7.98 25.80 25.33
CA PHE A 274 -6.79 25.13 24.79
C PHE A 274 -5.51 25.89 25.16
N GLU A 275 -4.42 25.14 25.33
CA GLU A 275 -3.08 25.70 25.52
C GLU A 275 -2.49 26.16 24.17
N ALA A 276 -3.09 27.20 23.58
CA ALA A 276 -2.76 27.67 22.24
C ALA A 276 -2.07 29.04 22.21
N GLN A 277 -1.62 29.60 23.34
CA GLN A 277 -1.12 30.99 23.43
C GLN A 277 0.05 31.27 22.48
N GLN A 278 0.98 30.33 22.32
CA GLN A 278 2.15 30.47 21.45
C GLN A 278 1.95 29.86 20.05
N MET A 279 0.84 29.15 19.86
CA MET A 279 0.54 28.51 18.58
C MET A 279 0.11 29.55 17.53
N THR A 280 0.53 29.35 16.29
CA THR A 280 0.10 30.13 15.12
C THR A 280 -0.40 29.22 14.01
N LEU A 281 -1.26 29.75 13.15
CA LEU A 281 -1.69 29.09 11.92
C LEU A 281 -0.54 29.18 10.91
N GLU A 282 0.03 28.04 10.54
CA GLU A 282 1.16 27.99 9.60
C GLU A 282 0.70 27.93 8.15
N TRP A 283 -0.33 27.12 7.87
CA TRP A 283 -0.78 26.87 6.52
C TRP A 283 -2.26 26.48 6.52
N VAL A 284 -2.98 26.93 5.49
CA VAL A 284 -4.34 26.50 5.17
C VAL A 284 -4.35 26.12 3.69
N GLY A 285 -4.90 24.96 3.36
CA GLY A 285 -5.00 24.51 1.98
C GLY A 285 -5.83 25.47 1.14
N ALA A 286 -5.36 25.77 -0.07
CA ALA A 286 -6.05 26.66 -0.99
C ALA A 286 -7.00 25.95 -1.96
N LEU A 287 -6.79 24.64 -2.14
CA LEU A 287 -7.52 23.80 -3.08
C LEU A 287 -8.33 22.75 -2.30
N PRO A 288 -9.63 22.60 -2.59
CA PRO A 288 -10.39 21.47 -2.08
C PRO A 288 -9.80 20.15 -2.59
N GLY A 289 -9.40 19.28 -1.67
CA GLY A 289 -9.10 17.89 -1.94
C GLY A 289 -10.39 17.15 -2.23
N LYS A 290 -10.87 17.20 -3.48
CA LYS A 290 -12.04 16.43 -3.93
C LYS A 290 -11.78 14.96 -3.67
N ARG A 291 -12.78 14.22 -3.19
CA ARG A 291 -12.68 12.77 -2.98
C ARG A 291 -13.23 11.99 -4.15
N GLU A 292 -14.40 12.36 -4.64
CA GLU A 292 -15.17 11.63 -5.65
C GLU A 292 -15.68 12.55 -6.75
N TYR A 293 -15.75 12.00 -7.97
CA TYR A 293 -16.54 12.57 -9.04
C TYR A 293 -16.92 11.49 -10.06
N ARG A 294 -16.54 11.61 -11.34
CA ARG A 294 -16.85 10.61 -12.37
C ARG A 294 -16.11 9.29 -12.14
N ARG A 295 -16.87 8.19 -12.14
CA ARG A 295 -16.36 6.82 -12.26
C ARG A 295 -16.71 6.30 -13.64
N PHE A 296 -15.72 5.90 -14.43
CA PHE A 296 -15.98 5.40 -15.78
C PHE A 296 -16.49 3.97 -15.76
N VAL A 297 -17.14 3.55 -16.84
CA VAL A 297 -17.64 2.19 -17.02
C VAL A 297 -16.65 1.41 -17.87
N GLY A 298 -16.09 0.35 -17.31
CA GLY A 298 -15.30 -0.65 -18.04
C GLY A 298 -16.11 -1.91 -18.33
N ASP A 299 -15.44 -2.96 -18.80
CA ASP A 299 -16.08 -4.27 -18.98
C ASP A 299 -16.46 -4.92 -17.62
N TYR A 300 -16.05 -4.30 -16.50
CA TYR A 300 -16.45 -4.70 -15.15
C TYR A 300 -16.49 -3.54 -14.17
N VAL A 301 -17.58 -3.50 -13.42
CA VAL A 301 -17.78 -2.58 -12.30
C VAL A 301 -17.50 -3.34 -11.01
N LEU A 302 -16.36 -3.08 -10.38
CA LEU A 302 -16.03 -3.65 -9.06
C LEU A 302 -17.05 -3.14 -8.02
N ASN A 303 -17.59 -4.02 -7.19
CA ASN A 303 -18.65 -3.67 -6.23
C ASN A 303 -18.37 -4.22 -4.82
N GLN A 304 -19.18 -3.81 -3.84
CA GLN A 304 -19.06 -4.18 -2.41
C GLN A 304 -18.91 -5.68 -2.20
N ASN A 305 -19.67 -6.50 -2.94
CA ASN A 305 -19.68 -7.94 -2.74
C ASN A 305 -18.32 -8.55 -3.08
N ASP A 306 -17.63 -8.01 -4.09
CA ASP A 306 -16.29 -8.47 -4.46
C ASP A 306 -15.24 -8.12 -3.39
N ILE A 307 -15.36 -6.94 -2.79
CA ILE A 307 -14.49 -6.48 -1.70
C ILE A 307 -14.65 -7.41 -0.49
N MET A 308 -15.90 -7.64 -0.08
CA MET A 308 -16.21 -8.44 1.12
C MET A 308 -15.93 -9.93 0.93
N ALA A 309 -16.15 -10.45 -0.28
CA ALA A 309 -15.83 -11.84 -0.62
C ALA A 309 -14.33 -12.06 -0.88
N GLN A 310 -13.54 -10.99 -0.98
CA GLN A 310 -12.14 -11.02 -1.42
C GLN A 310 -12.04 -11.86 -2.71
N THR A 311 -12.82 -11.50 -3.73
CA THR A 311 -12.98 -12.30 -4.95
C THR A 311 -11.64 -12.55 -5.65
N PRO A 312 -11.26 -13.81 -5.93
CA PRO A 312 -10.02 -14.14 -6.63
C PRO A 312 -10.22 -13.97 -8.15
N PHE A 313 -10.08 -12.74 -8.65
CA PHE A 313 -10.14 -12.47 -10.08
C PHE A 313 -8.97 -13.12 -10.83
N GLU A 314 -9.26 -13.83 -11.93
CA GLU A 314 -8.23 -14.39 -12.82
C GLU A 314 -7.35 -13.28 -13.42
N ASP A 315 -7.95 -12.12 -13.69
CA ASP A 315 -7.30 -10.95 -14.26
C ASP A 315 -6.94 -9.88 -13.23
N ARG A 316 -6.71 -10.30 -11.97
CA ARG A 316 -6.16 -9.41 -10.94
C ARG A 316 -4.83 -8.82 -11.38
N ILE A 317 -4.70 -7.50 -11.24
CA ILE A 317 -3.51 -6.73 -11.60
C ILE A 317 -3.05 -5.77 -10.49
N ALA A 318 -3.89 -5.59 -9.47
CA ALA A 318 -3.66 -4.73 -8.32
C ALA A 318 -4.52 -5.23 -7.16
N PHE A 319 -4.40 -4.57 -6.02
CA PHE A 319 -5.07 -4.95 -4.79
C PHE A 319 -5.37 -3.71 -3.94
N GLY A 320 -6.23 -3.87 -2.94
CA GLY A 320 -6.44 -2.88 -1.89
C GLY A 320 -6.74 -3.56 -0.55
N GLY A 321 -6.81 -2.76 0.51
CA GLY A 321 -7.07 -3.26 1.87
C GLY A 321 -7.63 -2.20 2.82
N TRP A 322 -7.86 -0.97 2.35
CA TRP A 322 -8.58 -0.01 3.16
C TRP A 322 -10.01 -0.51 3.41
N SER A 323 -10.64 -0.09 4.50
CA SER A 323 -12.08 -0.31 4.67
C SER A 323 -12.86 0.34 3.54
N ILE A 324 -14.07 -0.14 3.28
CA ILE A 324 -15.08 0.69 2.61
C ILE A 324 -15.37 1.86 3.57
N ASP A 325 -14.82 3.03 3.24
CA ASP A 325 -14.86 4.25 4.04
C ASP A 325 -15.79 5.27 3.37
N LEU A 326 -17.03 5.32 3.85
CA LEU A 326 -18.08 6.21 3.34
C LEU A 326 -18.32 7.36 4.33
N HIS A 327 -18.37 8.58 3.81
CA HIS A 327 -18.54 9.81 4.59
C HIS A 327 -19.98 10.31 4.44
N PRO A 328 -20.57 10.93 5.47
CA PRO A 328 -21.88 11.54 5.33
C PRO A 328 -21.78 12.70 4.35
N PRO A 329 -22.74 12.86 3.42
CA PRO A 329 -22.64 13.87 2.37
C PRO A 329 -22.77 15.31 2.89
N GLN A 330 -23.37 15.50 4.07
CA GLN A 330 -23.39 16.77 4.80
C GLN A 330 -22.05 17.10 5.49
N GLY A 331 -21.11 16.14 5.51
CA GLY A 331 -19.75 16.29 6.01
C GLY A 331 -19.65 16.68 7.48
N MET A 332 -18.89 17.73 7.78
CA MET A 332 -18.67 18.23 9.15
C MET A 332 -19.94 18.70 9.86
N TYR A 333 -21.03 18.98 9.13
CA TYR A 333 -22.32 19.37 9.69
C TYR A 333 -23.26 18.18 9.98
N ALA A 334 -22.90 16.97 9.56
CA ALA A 334 -23.73 15.79 9.76
C ALA A 334 -23.97 15.53 11.27
N ALA A 335 -25.20 15.15 11.61
CA ALA A 335 -25.54 14.75 12.98
C ALA A 335 -24.99 13.35 13.35
N GLU A 336 -24.76 12.52 12.32
CA GLU A 336 -24.17 11.18 12.38
C GLU A 336 -22.64 11.23 12.56
N SER A 337 -22.01 10.05 12.68
CA SER A 337 -20.56 9.90 12.69
C SER A 337 -19.92 10.51 11.43
N GLY A 338 -18.64 10.89 11.53
CA GLY A 338 -17.87 11.47 10.43
C GLY A 338 -17.57 10.46 9.31
N SER A 339 -17.63 9.17 9.58
CA SER A 339 -17.45 8.10 8.59
C SER A 339 -18.10 6.78 9.04
N LYS A 340 -18.29 5.87 8.07
CA LYS A 340 -18.68 4.47 8.25
C LYS A 340 -17.63 3.57 7.61
N HIS A 341 -17.15 2.58 8.36
CA HIS A 341 -16.09 1.68 7.94
C HIS A 341 -16.56 0.22 7.91
N LEU A 342 -16.34 -0.46 6.77
CA LEU A 342 -16.50 -1.91 6.63
C LEU A 342 -15.21 -2.54 6.13
N HIS A 343 -14.63 -3.44 6.92
CA HIS A 343 -13.38 -4.12 6.56
C HIS A 343 -13.63 -5.49 5.94
N ALA A 344 -12.83 -5.91 4.96
CA ALA A 344 -12.66 -7.34 4.67
C ALA A 344 -11.68 -7.95 5.70
N ASP A 345 -11.67 -9.27 5.86
CA ASP A 345 -10.74 -9.96 6.79
C ASP A 345 -9.26 -9.96 6.33
N GLY A 346 -8.99 -9.28 5.21
CA GLY A 346 -7.68 -9.10 4.62
C GLY A 346 -7.76 -8.18 3.40
N VAL A 347 -6.89 -8.39 2.42
CA VAL A 347 -6.84 -7.63 1.18
C VAL A 347 -7.83 -8.16 0.13
N TYR A 348 -8.21 -7.30 -0.83
CA TYR A 348 -9.03 -7.65 -1.99
C TYR A 348 -8.30 -7.34 -3.30
N HIS A 349 -8.75 -7.93 -4.40
CA HIS A 349 -8.12 -7.78 -5.72
C HIS A 349 -8.89 -6.82 -6.64
N ILE A 350 -8.17 -6.19 -7.55
CA ILE A 350 -8.72 -5.30 -8.58
C ILE A 350 -8.43 -5.91 -9.96
N PRO A 351 -9.45 -6.18 -10.79
CA PRO A 351 -9.29 -6.80 -12.10
C PRO A 351 -8.96 -5.78 -13.20
N PHE A 352 -8.23 -6.20 -14.24
CA PHE A 352 -7.77 -5.32 -15.32
C PHE A 352 -8.92 -4.74 -16.15
N ARG A 353 -10.00 -5.50 -16.33
CA ARG A 353 -11.27 -5.08 -16.93
C ARG A 353 -11.97 -3.88 -16.26
N SER A 354 -11.54 -3.47 -15.06
CA SER A 354 -11.97 -2.23 -14.42
C SER A 354 -11.10 -1.01 -14.77
N LEU A 355 -10.00 -1.19 -15.51
CA LEU A 355 -9.02 -0.15 -15.83
C LEU A 355 -9.11 0.41 -17.25
N TYR A 356 -10.03 -0.06 -18.10
CA TYR A 356 -10.22 0.48 -19.45
C TYR A 356 -11.68 0.74 -19.77
N SER A 357 -11.93 1.72 -20.64
CA SER A 357 -13.30 2.13 -20.98
C SER A 357 -14.02 1.10 -21.83
N VAL A 358 -15.32 0.90 -21.56
CA VAL A 358 -16.17 0.02 -22.37
C VAL A 358 -16.39 0.54 -23.80
N ASN A 359 -16.27 1.86 -24.04
CA ASN A 359 -16.61 2.47 -25.32
C ASN A 359 -15.58 3.48 -25.88
N VAL A 360 -14.46 3.72 -25.18
CA VAL A 360 -13.29 4.45 -25.73
C VAL A 360 -12.11 3.49 -25.81
N SER A 361 -11.85 3.00 -27.02
CA SER A 361 -11.02 1.83 -27.28
C SER A 361 -9.55 2.00 -26.95
N ASN A 362 -8.98 3.20 -27.04
CA ASN A 362 -7.56 3.46 -26.73
C ASN A 362 -7.35 4.21 -25.40
N MET A 363 -8.31 4.12 -24.49
CA MET A 363 -8.24 4.78 -23.19
C MET A 363 -8.22 3.80 -22.03
N LEU A 364 -7.18 3.91 -21.20
CA LEU A 364 -7.14 3.36 -19.85
C LEU A 364 -7.51 4.47 -18.83
N MET A 365 -7.97 4.05 -17.67
CA MET A 365 -8.32 4.90 -16.53
C MET A 365 -7.53 4.42 -15.32
N ALA A 366 -6.94 5.34 -14.57
CA ALA A 366 -6.13 4.99 -13.42
C ALA A 366 -6.32 5.97 -12.25
N GLY A 367 -6.63 5.40 -11.09
CA GLY A 367 -6.87 6.13 -9.84
C GLY A 367 -8.34 6.11 -9.46
N ARG A 368 -8.91 7.27 -9.15
CA ARG A 368 -10.27 7.39 -8.58
C ARG A 368 -11.40 7.23 -9.61
N ASN A 369 -11.06 7.35 -10.89
CA ASN A 369 -12.00 7.30 -12.00
C ASN A 369 -12.18 5.88 -12.58
N ILE A 370 -11.56 4.85 -11.97
CA ILE A 370 -11.70 3.46 -12.42
C ILE A 370 -13.15 2.96 -12.33
N SER A 371 -13.42 1.82 -12.95
CA SER A 371 -14.75 1.24 -12.94
C SER A 371 -15.06 0.50 -11.63
N ALA A 372 -15.79 1.20 -10.76
CA ALA A 372 -16.29 0.70 -9.49
C ALA A 372 -17.64 1.34 -9.14
N SER A 373 -18.47 0.65 -8.34
CA SER A 373 -19.64 1.24 -7.69
C SER A 373 -19.21 2.30 -6.68
N HIS A 374 -20.12 3.18 -6.26
CA HIS A 374 -19.87 4.15 -5.19
C HIS A 374 -19.39 3.49 -3.88
N VAL A 375 -19.95 2.33 -3.55
CA VAL A 375 -19.60 1.62 -2.31
C VAL A 375 -18.20 1.05 -2.40
N ALA A 376 -17.85 0.32 -3.47
CA ALA A 376 -16.49 -0.18 -3.67
C ALA A 376 -15.45 0.94 -3.84
N PHE A 377 -15.86 2.05 -4.45
CA PHE A 377 -15.04 3.25 -4.57
C PHE A 377 -14.54 3.78 -3.22
N GLY A 378 -15.33 3.60 -2.15
CA GLY A 378 -14.95 3.96 -0.78
C GLY A 378 -13.60 3.39 -0.32
N THR A 379 -13.17 2.25 -0.87
CA THR A 379 -11.86 1.64 -0.59
C THR A 379 -10.83 1.79 -1.71
N THR A 380 -11.24 1.73 -2.99
CA THR A 380 -10.29 1.80 -4.12
C THR A 380 -9.69 3.19 -4.34
N ARG A 381 -10.35 4.26 -3.87
CA ARG A 381 -9.92 5.66 -4.04
C ARG A 381 -8.66 6.07 -3.26
N VAL A 382 -8.17 5.19 -2.38
CA VAL A 382 -7.05 5.46 -1.48
C VAL A 382 -5.75 5.56 -2.27
N MET A 383 -4.85 6.47 -1.89
CA MET A 383 -3.81 6.96 -2.80
C MET A 383 -2.73 5.93 -3.16
N ALA A 384 -2.30 5.07 -2.23
CA ALA A 384 -1.38 3.99 -2.58
C ALA A 384 -2.06 2.90 -3.42
N THR A 385 -3.35 2.60 -3.17
CA THR A 385 -4.18 1.76 -4.05
C THR A 385 -4.25 2.35 -5.47
N CYS A 386 -4.47 3.66 -5.58
CA CYS A 386 -4.46 4.37 -6.87
C CYS A 386 -3.08 4.30 -7.56
N ALA A 387 -1.99 4.32 -6.79
CA ALA A 387 -0.63 4.21 -7.31
C ALA A 387 -0.37 2.84 -7.96
N VAL A 388 -0.75 1.74 -7.30
CA VAL A 388 -0.60 0.38 -7.87
C VAL A 388 -1.55 0.13 -9.04
N ILE A 389 -2.75 0.71 -9.02
CA ILE A 389 -3.63 0.77 -10.21
C ILE A 389 -2.94 1.52 -11.36
N GLY A 390 -2.27 2.63 -11.04
CA GLY A 390 -1.47 3.42 -11.98
C GLY A 390 -0.39 2.60 -12.65
N GLU A 391 0.44 1.92 -11.87
CA GLU A 391 1.47 1.01 -12.36
C GLU A 391 0.89 -0.07 -13.29
N ALA A 392 -0.23 -0.69 -12.91
CA ALA A 392 -0.94 -1.66 -13.75
C ALA A 392 -1.43 -1.07 -15.07
N ALA A 393 -2.07 0.10 -15.04
CA ALA A 393 -2.56 0.78 -16.24
C ALA A 393 -1.42 1.23 -17.17
N GLY A 394 -0.32 1.76 -16.61
CA GLY A 394 0.86 2.15 -17.38
C GLY A 394 1.56 0.98 -18.05
N THR A 395 1.68 -0.14 -17.34
CA THR A 395 2.19 -1.41 -17.88
C THR A 395 1.29 -1.92 -19.01
N GLY A 396 -0.03 -1.91 -18.79
CA GLY A 396 -1.01 -2.26 -19.80
C GLY A 396 -0.90 -1.38 -21.06
N ALA A 397 -0.78 -0.06 -20.89
CA ALA A 397 -0.59 0.87 -21.99
C ALA A 397 0.68 0.58 -22.80
N ALA A 398 1.80 0.29 -22.11
CA ALA A 398 3.04 -0.04 -22.80
C ALA A 398 2.93 -1.33 -23.62
N LEU A 399 2.28 -2.36 -23.09
CA LEU A 399 2.05 -3.60 -23.84
C LEU A 399 1.07 -3.39 -25.00
N CYS A 400 0.06 -2.54 -24.84
CA CYS A 400 -0.83 -2.15 -25.93
C CYS A 400 -0.06 -1.56 -27.11
N VAL A 401 0.85 -0.61 -26.86
CA VAL A 401 1.70 -0.03 -27.92
C VAL A 401 2.63 -1.08 -28.51
N GLN A 402 3.37 -1.82 -27.69
CA GLN A 402 4.33 -2.83 -28.16
C GLN A 402 3.70 -3.91 -29.04
N LYS A 403 2.45 -4.28 -28.75
CA LYS A 403 1.71 -5.32 -29.48
C LYS A 403 0.73 -4.79 -30.52
N GLN A 404 0.58 -3.47 -30.59
CA GLN A 404 -0.39 -2.80 -31.46
C GLN A 404 -1.83 -3.30 -31.23
N VAL A 405 -2.20 -3.44 -29.95
CA VAL A 405 -3.53 -3.89 -29.52
C VAL A 405 -4.18 -2.84 -28.61
N MET A 406 -5.50 -2.91 -28.49
CA MET A 406 -6.25 -2.08 -27.55
C MET A 406 -6.34 -2.76 -26.16
N PRO A 407 -6.61 -2.02 -25.06
CA PRO A 407 -6.66 -2.59 -23.71
C PRO A 407 -7.61 -3.79 -23.55
N ARG A 408 -8.78 -3.76 -24.20
CA ARG A 408 -9.70 -4.92 -24.20
C ARG A 408 -9.08 -6.15 -24.88
N GLU A 409 -8.34 -5.97 -25.96
CA GLU A 409 -7.65 -7.08 -26.63
C GLU A 409 -6.43 -7.57 -25.83
N LEU A 410 -5.74 -6.66 -25.13
CA LEU A 410 -4.68 -7.03 -24.19
C LEU A 410 -5.23 -7.96 -23.09
N TYR A 411 -6.38 -7.62 -22.50
CA TYR A 411 -7.08 -8.50 -21.56
C TYR A 411 -7.38 -9.87 -22.18
N GLN A 412 -7.98 -9.89 -23.37
CA GLN A 412 -8.46 -11.13 -23.99
C GLN A 412 -7.33 -12.06 -24.45
N LYS A 413 -6.19 -11.52 -24.88
CA LYS A 413 -5.15 -12.29 -25.60
C LYS A 413 -3.79 -12.31 -24.90
N HIS A 414 -3.52 -11.35 -24.01
CA HIS A 414 -2.18 -11.11 -23.44
C HIS A 414 -2.18 -10.90 -21.92
N LEU A 415 -3.25 -11.30 -21.21
CA LEU A 415 -3.36 -11.12 -19.76
C LEU A 415 -2.19 -11.74 -18.99
N LYS A 416 -1.79 -12.97 -19.33
CA LYS A 416 -0.65 -13.65 -18.68
C LYS A 416 0.62 -12.82 -18.82
N GLU A 417 0.87 -12.26 -19.99
CA GLU A 417 2.05 -11.44 -20.25
C GLU A 417 2.02 -10.11 -19.48
N LEU A 418 0.85 -9.48 -19.36
CA LEU A 418 0.65 -8.32 -18.48
C LEU A 418 1.01 -8.66 -17.03
N GLN A 419 0.47 -9.76 -16.51
CA GLN A 419 0.74 -10.19 -15.13
C GLN A 419 2.22 -10.56 -14.92
N MET A 420 2.86 -11.27 -15.84
CA MET A 420 4.29 -11.60 -15.73
C MET A 420 5.17 -10.35 -15.79
N THR A 421 4.80 -9.37 -16.63
CA THR A 421 5.50 -8.08 -16.71
C THR A 421 5.38 -7.32 -15.40
N LEU A 422 4.18 -7.26 -14.82
CA LEU A 422 3.94 -6.63 -13.52
C LEU A 422 4.74 -7.31 -12.40
N LEU A 423 4.75 -8.64 -12.33
CA LEU A 423 5.56 -9.37 -11.37
C LEU A 423 7.07 -9.14 -11.59
N ARG A 424 7.54 -9.05 -12.83
CA ARG A 424 8.94 -8.66 -13.12
C ARG A 424 9.25 -7.25 -12.63
N GLN A 425 8.25 -6.37 -12.62
CA GLN A 425 8.32 -5.02 -12.12
C GLN A 425 8.20 -4.88 -10.59
N ASP A 426 8.08 -5.99 -9.85
CA ASP A 426 7.81 -6.02 -8.39
C ASP A 426 6.44 -5.40 -8.02
N ALA A 427 5.54 -5.27 -9.00
CA ALA A 427 4.22 -4.72 -8.81
C ALA A 427 3.37 -5.60 -7.86
N SER A 428 2.46 -4.97 -7.13
CA SER A 428 1.72 -5.65 -6.06
C SER A 428 0.54 -6.48 -6.57
N ILE A 429 0.81 -7.72 -6.98
CA ILE A 429 -0.23 -8.72 -7.28
C ILE A 429 -0.21 -9.83 -6.23
N ILE A 430 -1.10 -9.73 -5.26
CA ILE A 430 -1.15 -10.67 -4.11
C ILE A 430 -1.60 -12.07 -4.57
N GLY A 431 -0.84 -13.09 -4.16
CA GLY A 431 -1.15 -14.50 -4.39
C GLY A 431 -0.97 -14.98 -5.84
N LEU A 432 -0.44 -14.15 -6.74
CA LEU A 432 -0.09 -14.57 -8.09
C LEU A 432 1.37 -15.02 -8.14
N ARG A 433 1.57 -16.24 -8.63
CA ARG A 433 2.88 -16.85 -8.80
C ARG A 433 3.46 -16.47 -10.17
N SER A 434 4.73 -16.09 -10.22
CA SER A 434 5.46 -15.90 -11.46
C SER A 434 5.67 -17.24 -12.17
N GLU A 435 5.35 -17.25 -13.46
CA GLU A 435 5.59 -18.34 -14.41
C GLU A 435 6.40 -17.83 -15.62
N ASP A 436 7.21 -16.80 -15.42
CA ASP A 436 8.03 -16.19 -16.47
C ASP A 436 9.04 -17.21 -17.05
N GLU A 437 8.75 -17.74 -18.23
CA GLU A 437 9.57 -18.78 -18.89
C GLU A 437 10.95 -18.25 -19.31
N ALA A 438 11.12 -16.93 -19.40
CA ALA A 438 12.41 -16.32 -19.69
C ALA A 438 13.34 -16.27 -18.47
N ASP A 439 12.82 -16.50 -17.27
CA ASP A 439 13.62 -16.55 -16.05
C ASP A 439 14.38 -17.88 -15.94
N LEU A 440 15.67 -17.81 -16.24
CA LEU A 440 16.60 -18.93 -16.21
C LEU A 440 16.80 -19.48 -14.79
N ALA A 441 16.55 -18.69 -13.74
CA ALA A 441 16.69 -19.13 -12.35
C ALA A 441 15.76 -20.31 -12.03
N ARG A 442 14.58 -20.35 -12.66
CA ARG A 442 13.58 -21.43 -12.46
C ARG A 442 14.07 -22.82 -12.85
N GLY A 443 15.08 -22.89 -13.72
CA GLY A 443 15.73 -24.14 -14.13
C GLY A 443 16.96 -24.49 -13.31
N ALA A 444 17.29 -23.74 -12.26
CA ALA A 444 18.43 -24.00 -11.39
C ALA A 444 18.02 -24.85 -10.18
N GLN A 445 18.96 -25.62 -9.65
CA GLN A 445 18.93 -26.04 -8.26
C GLN A 445 19.52 -24.92 -7.40
N VAL A 446 18.85 -24.55 -6.31
CA VAL A 446 19.37 -23.56 -5.36
C VAL A 446 19.82 -24.22 -4.07
N THR A 447 20.92 -23.74 -3.51
CA THR A 447 21.43 -24.09 -2.18
C THR A 447 21.85 -22.83 -1.44
N ALA A 448 21.96 -22.91 -0.11
CA ALA A 448 22.41 -21.79 0.72
C ALA A 448 23.53 -22.21 1.69
N SER A 449 24.31 -21.24 2.13
CA SER A 449 25.29 -21.37 3.23
C SER A 449 24.68 -21.86 4.53
N SER A 450 23.52 -21.32 4.88
CA SER A 450 22.71 -21.64 6.05
C SER A 450 21.25 -21.26 5.81
N THR A 451 20.34 -21.80 6.62
CA THR A 451 18.91 -21.51 6.56
C THR A 451 18.34 -21.53 7.97
N LEU A 452 17.45 -20.60 8.29
CA LEU A 452 16.70 -20.62 9.54
C LEU A 452 15.74 -21.82 9.54
N THR A 453 16.07 -22.84 10.32
CA THR A 453 15.29 -24.08 10.42
C THR A 453 14.43 -24.17 11.66
N LYS A 454 14.44 -23.19 12.55
CA LYS A 454 13.63 -23.17 13.77
C LYS A 454 12.92 -21.83 13.93
N ILE A 455 11.65 -21.89 14.28
CA ILE A 455 10.84 -20.72 14.58
C ILE A 455 10.78 -20.57 16.09
N GLY A 456 11.31 -19.48 16.60
CA GLY A 456 11.26 -19.15 18.01
C GLY A 456 11.85 -17.78 18.29
N VAL A 457 11.34 -17.16 19.33
CA VAL A 457 11.80 -15.88 19.85
C VAL A 457 12.13 -16.11 21.33
N GLU A 458 13.41 -16.04 21.69
CA GLU A 458 13.86 -16.45 23.03
C GLU A 458 14.47 -15.32 23.85
N ALA A 459 14.82 -14.20 23.20
CA ALA A 459 15.41 -13.04 23.85
C ALA A 459 14.34 -12.24 24.63
N ALA A 460 14.11 -12.63 25.89
CA ALA A 460 13.13 -12.00 26.77
C ALA A 460 13.60 -10.62 27.26
N VAL A 461 12.91 -9.57 26.84
CA VAL A 461 13.24 -8.17 27.19
C VAL A 461 12.15 -7.51 28.03
N GLU A 462 10.93 -7.38 27.50
CA GLU A 462 9.86 -6.62 28.16
C GLU A 462 8.75 -7.53 28.68
N PRO A 463 8.41 -7.51 29.98
CA PRO A 463 7.30 -8.29 30.52
C PRO A 463 5.94 -7.65 30.21
N ARG A 464 4.93 -8.48 29.95
CA ARG A 464 3.53 -8.08 29.73
C ARG A 464 2.57 -9.01 30.47
N ARG A 465 1.76 -8.43 31.36
CA ARG A 465 0.68 -9.16 32.02
C ARG A 465 -0.37 -9.61 31.01
N LEU A 466 -0.80 -10.86 31.11
CA LEU A 466 -1.75 -11.49 30.18
C LEU A 466 -3.21 -11.18 30.56
N HIS A 467 -3.55 -9.90 30.74
CA HIS A 467 -4.91 -9.48 31.14
C HIS A 467 -5.97 -9.60 30.02
N THR A 468 -5.52 -9.72 28.77
CA THR A 468 -6.34 -9.89 27.58
C THR A 468 -5.81 -11.04 26.76
N ASP A 469 -6.64 -11.63 25.90
CA ASP A 469 -6.14 -12.62 24.93
C ASP A 469 -5.05 -11.97 24.06
N VAL A 470 -3.99 -12.72 23.82
CA VAL A 470 -2.84 -12.32 23.00
C VAL A 470 -2.56 -13.45 22.02
N ALA A 471 -2.11 -13.14 20.82
CA ALA A 471 -1.84 -14.15 19.81
C ALA A 471 -0.45 -14.01 19.20
N VAL A 472 0.08 -15.15 18.76
CA VAL A 472 1.29 -15.26 17.96
C VAL A 472 0.90 -15.87 16.61
N LEU A 473 1.20 -15.15 15.54
CA LEU A 473 1.11 -15.64 14.17
C LEU A 473 2.49 -16.05 13.70
N PHE A 474 2.63 -17.24 13.13
CA PHE A 474 3.89 -17.74 12.54
C PHE A 474 3.61 -18.84 11.49
N PRO A 475 4.52 -19.09 10.52
CA PRO A 475 4.29 -20.10 9.49
C PRO A 475 4.44 -21.53 10.02
N VAL A 476 3.60 -22.44 9.53
CA VAL A 476 3.68 -23.88 9.76
C VAL A 476 4.00 -24.58 8.44
N ALA A 477 5.24 -25.04 8.33
CA ALA A 477 5.76 -25.74 7.15
C ALA A 477 6.83 -26.76 7.59
N PRO A 478 6.60 -28.09 7.46
CA PRO A 478 5.36 -28.75 7.05
C PRO A 478 4.37 -29.00 8.21
N ALA A 479 4.81 -28.96 9.47
CA ALA A 479 3.99 -29.32 10.62
C ALA A 479 4.41 -28.62 11.92
N LEU A 480 3.47 -28.50 12.84
CA LEU A 480 3.63 -28.09 14.23
C LEU A 480 3.35 -29.30 15.12
N ARG A 481 4.23 -29.62 16.07
CA ARG A 481 4.01 -30.71 17.05
C ARG A 481 4.13 -30.27 18.51
N GLY A 482 4.47 -29.02 18.75
CA GLY A 482 4.65 -28.48 20.08
C GLY A 482 4.87 -26.98 20.02
N PHE A 483 4.33 -26.30 21.03
CA PHE A 483 4.44 -24.88 21.23
C PHE A 483 4.86 -24.65 22.68
N GLU A 484 5.90 -23.85 22.90
CA GLU A 484 6.33 -23.44 24.24
C GLU A 484 6.22 -21.93 24.38
N LEU A 485 5.73 -21.47 25.52
CA LEU A 485 5.60 -20.06 25.88
C LEU A 485 6.53 -19.75 27.04
N LEU A 486 7.26 -18.64 26.97
CA LEU A 486 7.98 -18.13 28.12
C LEU A 486 7.07 -17.28 29.00
N ALA A 487 6.91 -17.68 30.26
CA ALA A 487 6.03 -16.98 31.20
C ALA A 487 6.57 -16.94 32.63
N ASP A 488 6.20 -15.88 33.34
CA ASP A 488 6.18 -15.85 34.81
C ASP A 488 4.76 -16.16 35.29
N VAL A 489 4.67 -16.92 36.37
CA VAL A 489 3.42 -17.33 37.00
C VAL A 489 3.46 -16.93 38.48
N SER A 490 2.57 -16.04 38.90
CA SER A 490 2.57 -15.53 40.28
C SER A 490 1.94 -16.50 41.29
N GLU A 491 0.94 -17.26 40.84
CA GLU A 491 0.21 -18.27 41.63
C GLU A 491 -0.10 -19.46 40.73
N ALA A 492 -0.16 -20.66 41.32
CA ALA A 492 -0.45 -21.88 40.58
C ALA A 492 -1.76 -21.73 39.78
N THR A 493 -1.69 -21.93 38.47
CA THR A 493 -2.80 -21.65 37.56
C THR A 493 -2.78 -22.55 36.33
N THR A 494 -3.86 -22.52 35.55
CA THR A 494 -3.94 -23.21 34.27
C THR A 494 -3.81 -22.19 33.13
N ILE A 495 -2.78 -22.34 32.31
CA ILE A 495 -2.63 -21.56 31.08
C ILE A 495 -3.31 -22.33 29.95
N SER A 496 -4.11 -21.64 29.15
CA SER A 496 -4.84 -22.22 28.00
C SER A 496 -4.42 -21.55 26.70
N VAL A 497 -4.28 -22.35 25.65
CA VAL A 497 -3.94 -21.89 24.31
C VAL A 497 -4.85 -22.53 23.26
N GLU A 498 -5.13 -21.81 22.18
CA GLU A 498 -5.91 -22.28 21.03
C GLU A 498 -5.09 -22.09 19.75
N LEU A 499 -5.05 -23.09 18.89
CA LEU A 499 -4.43 -23.04 17.56
C LEU A 499 -5.52 -22.87 16.50
N TRP A 500 -5.37 -21.85 15.65
CA TRP A 500 -6.29 -21.53 14.56
C TRP A 500 -5.54 -21.46 13.22
N ASP A 501 -6.25 -21.76 12.13
CA ASP A 501 -5.83 -21.37 10.78
C ASP A 501 -6.26 -19.93 10.46
N THR A 502 -5.85 -19.42 9.30
CA THR A 502 -6.26 -18.10 8.80
C THR A 502 -7.33 -18.15 7.72
N GLY A 503 -7.79 -19.35 7.33
CA GLY A 503 -8.79 -19.61 6.30
C GLY A 503 -8.32 -19.34 4.86
N ARG A 504 -7.74 -18.16 4.61
CA ARG A 504 -7.14 -17.77 3.32
C ARG A 504 -5.68 -17.41 3.50
N ALA A 505 -4.88 -17.66 2.47
CA ALA A 505 -3.44 -17.41 2.48
C ALA A 505 -3.10 -15.90 2.57
N GLU A 506 -3.97 -15.04 2.03
CA GLU A 506 -3.86 -13.58 2.14
C GLU A 506 -4.40 -12.99 3.46
N ASN A 507 -4.96 -13.82 4.34
CA ASN A 507 -5.53 -13.38 5.63
C ASN A 507 -4.58 -13.69 6.79
N TYR A 508 -4.63 -12.82 7.81
CA TYR A 508 -3.73 -12.87 8.99
C TYR A 508 -4.53 -12.73 10.29
N VAL A 509 -5.72 -13.33 10.31
CA VAL A 509 -6.70 -13.34 11.40
C VAL A 509 -7.19 -14.76 11.63
N PRO A 510 -7.63 -15.14 12.84
CA PRO A 510 -8.07 -16.51 13.09
C PRO A 510 -9.39 -16.80 12.38
N LYS A 511 -9.49 -17.96 11.73
CA LYS A 511 -10.72 -18.40 11.05
C LYS A 511 -11.30 -19.69 11.62
N SER A 512 -10.56 -20.80 11.56
CA SER A 512 -11.02 -22.11 12.04
C SER A 512 -10.11 -22.63 13.14
N MET A 513 -10.71 -23.05 14.26
CA MET A 513 -9.94 -23.64 15.36
C MET A 513 -9.51 -25.06 14.99
N ILE A 514 -8.21 -25.32 15.09
CA ILE A 514 -7.58 -26.60 14.77
C ILE A 514 -7.42 -27.46 16.03
N ALA A 515 -6.92 -26.86 17.11
CA ALA A 515 -6.64 -27.55 18.36
C ALA A 515 -6.69 -26.59 19.56
N ALA A 516 -6.81 -27.14 20.75
CA ALA A 516 -6.64 -26.39 22.00
C ALA A 516 -5.85 -27.24 22.99
N ALA A 517 -5.05 -26.59 23.83
CA ALA A 517 -4.24 -27.23 24.86
C ALA A 517 -4.23 -26.38 26.13
N SER A 518 -3.96 -27.02 27.26
CA SER A 518 -3.78 -26.34 28.54
C SER A 518 -2.68 -27.01 29.36
N ALA A 519 -2.05 -26.23 30.23
CA ALA A 519 -1.00 -26.70 31.12
C ALA A 519 -1.24 -26.12 32.53
N CYS A 520 -1.21 -26.97 33.55
CA CYS A 520 -1.15 -26.52 34.95
C CYS A 520 0.29 -26.14 35.26
N VAL A 521 0.50 -24.92 35.76
CA VAL A 521 1.82 -24.34 35.99
C VAL A 521 1.90 -23.81 37.41
N GLU A 522 2.93 -24.23 38.14
CA GLU A 522 3.22 -23.75 39.49
C GLU A 522 3.85 -22.35 39.45
N ALA A 523 3.74 -21.62 40.56
CA ALA A 523 4.33 -20.30 40.66
C ALA A 523 5.86 -20.32 40.42
N GLY A 524 6.35 -19.33 39.68
CA GLY A 524 7.77 -19.09 39.44
C GLY A 524 8.02 -18.23 38.20
N GLU A 525 9.29 -17.94 37.94
CA GLU A 525 9.71 -16.98 36.92
C GLU A 525 10.44 -17.67 35.75
N ARG A 526 10.29 -17.10 34.55
CA ARG A 526 10.95 -17.47 33.29
C ARG A 526 10.81 -18.96 32.97
N GLN A 527 9.61 -19.50 33.16
CA GLN A 527 9.29 -20.88 32.88
C GLN A 527 8.91 -21.06 31.41
N TRP A 528 9.48 -22.07 30.75
CA TRP A 528 9.04 -22.52 29.44
C TRP A 528 7.87 -23.49 29.61
N VAL A 529 6.66 -23.01 29.35
CA VAL A 529 5.43 -23.78 29.49
C VAL A 529 5.11 -24.45 28.15
N ARG A 530 5.04 -25.78 28.15
CA ARG A 530 4.84 -26.58 26.93
C ARG A 530 3.38 -26.94 26.72
N PHE A 531 2.92 -26.80 25.47
CA PHE A 531 1.59 -27.18 25.01
C PHE A 531 1.69 -28.19 23.86
N ASP A 532 0.93 -29.28 23.94
CA ASP A 532 0.85 -30.30 22.87
C ASP A 532 -0.13 -29.84 21.78
N LEU A 533 0.29 -28.83 21.01
CA LEU A 533 -0.41 -28.38 19.80
C LEU A 533 0.15 -29.11 18.59
N ARG A 534 -0.70 -29.91 17.93
CA ARG A 534 -0.32 -30.68 16.74
C ARG A 534 -1.15 -30.28 15.55
N TRP A 535 -0.47 -29.97 14.45
CA TRP A 535 -1.10 -29.67 13.17
C TRP A 535 -0.15 -29.94 12.03
N GLN A 536 -0.64 -30.58 10.99
CA GLN A 536 0.05 -30.75 9.71
C GLN A 536 -0.93 -30.29 8.63
N PRO A 537 -0.87 -29.02 8.21
CA PRO A 537 -1.76 -28.54 7.15
C PRO A 537 -1.47 -29.25 5.82
N GLU A 538 -2.47 -29.36 4.96
CA GLU A 538 -2.31 -29.93 3.61
C GLU A 538 -1.35 -29.10 2.75
N VAL A 539 -1.41 -27.78 2.90
CA VAL A 539 -0.50 -26.81 2.29
C VAL A 539 0.07 -25.94 3.40
N ALA A 540 1.39 -25.68 3.33
CA ALA A 540 2.07 -24.80 4.28
C ALA A 540 1.34 -23.45 4.39
N GLN A 541 1.09 -23.02 5.63
CA GLN A 541 0.29 -21.83 5.90
C GLN A 541 0.58 -21.26 7.30
N ASN A 542 0.07 -20.07 7.59
CA ASN A 542 0.23 -19.44 8.90
C ASN A 542 -0.67 -20.10 9.95
N ALA A 543 -0.11 -20.34 11.13
CA ALA A 543 -0.85 -20.61 12.36
C ALA A 543 -1.13 -19.31 13.10
N PHE A 544 -2.26 -19.29 13.80
CA PHE A 544 -2.65 -18.23 14.73
C PHE A 544 -2.88 -18.85 16.11
N VAL A 545 -1.89 -18.74 17.00
CA VAL A 545 -1.97 -19.31 18.36
C VAL A 545 -2.43 -18.24 19.33
N ILE A 546 -3.61 -18.43 19.92
CA ILE A 546 -4.20 -17.55 20.92
C ILE A 546 -3.84 -18.04 22.32
N LEU A 547 -3.20 -17.19 23.10
CA LEU A 547 -2.97 -17.30 24.53
C LEU A 547 -4.16 -16.68 25.26
N LYS A 548 -4.87 -17.45 26.09
CA LYS A 548 -6.03 -16.95 26.83
C LYS A 548 -5.61 -16.06 27.99
N ALA A 549 -6.37 -15.00 28.21
CA ALA A 549 -6.16 -14.10 29.35
C ALA A 549 -6.07 -14.88 30.67
N ASN A 550 -5.08 -14.56 31.50
CA ASN A 550 -4.87 -15.12 32.83
C ASN A 550 -4.19 -14.08 33.73
N GLU A 551 -4.83 -13.72 34.85
CA GLU A 551 -4.37 -12.64 35.73
C GLU A 551 -3.07 -12.94 36.48
N HIS A 552 -2.71 -14.22 36.60
CA HIS A 552 -1.50 -14.68 37.27
C HIS A 552 -0.32 -14.88 36.31
N VAL A 553 -0.50 -14.64 35.01
CA VAL A 553 0.50 -14.94 33.97
C VAL A 553 1.08 -13.65 33.40
N THR A 554 2.39 -13.59 33.28
CA THR A 554 3.13 -12.55 32.54
C THR A 554 3.96 -13.20 31.44
N VAL A 555 3.76 -12.75 30.19
CA VAL A 555 4.55 -13.19 29.04
C VAL A 555 5.65 -12.17 28.73
N TYR A 556 6.61 -12.53 27.88
CA TYR A 556 7.72 -11.67 27.52
C TYR A 556 7.70 -11.29 26.04
N HIS A 557 8.15 -10.08 25.73
CA HIS A 557 8.45 -9.60 24.38
C HIS A 557 9.94 -9.58 24.12
N ALA A 558 10.32 -9.83 22.88
CA ALA A 558 11.64 -9.46 22.37
C ALA A 558 11.60 -8.08 21.70
N ASN A 559 12.77 -7.44 21.60
CA ASN A 559 12.95 -6.18 20.86
C ASN A 559 13.48 -6.40 19.44
N GLU A 560 13.79 -7.64 19.09
CA GLU A 560 14.22 -8.03 17.75
C GLU A 560 13.02 -8.66 17.02
N PRO A 561 12.59 -8.09 15.89
CA PRO A 561 11.53 -8.68 15.08
C PRO A 561 12.02 -9.96 14.42
N SER A 562 11.09 -10.88 14.17
CA SER A 562 11.35 -12.10 13.40
C SER A 562 10.42 -12.12 12.20
N THR A 563 11.00 -12.10 11.00
CA THR A 563 10.23 -12.21 9.76
C THR A 563 9.34 -13.45 9.77
N GLY A 564 8.10 -13.29 9.29
CA GLY A 564 7.07 -14.34 9.36
C GLY A 564 6.35 -14.44 10.71
N THR A 565 6.81 -13.76 11.77
CA THR A 565 6.18 -13.78 13.09
C THR A 565 5.54 -12.45 13.44
N ILE A 566 4.29 -12.48 13.92
CA ILE A 566 3.58 -11.27 14.41
C ILE A 566 2.95 -11.55 15.78
N ALA A 567 3.05 -10.59 16.70
CA ALA A 567 2.29 -10.58 17.94
C ALA A 567 1.06 -9.67 17.82
N LEU A 568 -0.09 -10.15 18.28
CA LEU A 568 -1.35 -9.43 18.23
C LEU A 568 -2.02 -9.44 19.59
N VAL A 569 -2.69 -8.37 19.95
CA VAL A 569 -3.57 -8.31 21.12
C VAL A 569 -5.01 -8.26 20.66
N LYS A 570 -5.86 -9.03 21.36
CA LYS A 570 -7.30 -8.91 21.21
C LYS A 570 -7.74 -7.59 21.84
N GLY A 571 -8.08 -6.62 21.01
CA GLY A 571 -8.59 -5.34 21.47
C GLY A 571 -9.88 -5.52 22.28
N ALA A 572 -10.08 -4.65 23.27
CA ALA A 572 -11.44 -4.36 23.71
C ALA A 572 -12.22 -3.78 22.52
N LYS A 573 -13.57 -3.91 22.51
CA LYS A 573 -14.41 -3.29 21.47
C LYS A 573 -13.91 -1.84 21.23
N PRO A 574 -13.70 -1.41 19.98
CA PRO A 574 -13.05 -0.14 19.68
C PRO A 574 -13.71 0.99 20.48
N ILE A 575 -12.91 1.71 21.26
CA ILE A 575 -13.31 2.94 21.95
C ILE A 575 -13.08 4.09 20.98
N VAL A 576 -13.71 4.04 19.80
CA VAL A 576 -14.05 5.27 19.10
C VAL A 576 -15.48 5.55 19.53
N ASP A 577 -15.75 6.72 20.11
CA ASP A 577 -17.13 7.09 20.44
C ASP A 577 -17.96 6.88 19.15
N PRO A 578 -19.03 6.06 19.15
CA PRO A 578 -19.85 5.82 17.97
C PRO A 578 -20.40 7.12 17.34
N LYS A 579 -20.35 8.23 18.07
CA LYS A 579 -20.65 9.58 17.56
C LYS A 579 -19.59 10.14 16.60
N LEU A 580 -18.38 9.58 16.54
CA LEU A 580 -17.25 10.08 15.76
C LEU A 580 -17.00 9.24 14.50
N GLU A 581 -16.95 7.91 14.62
CA GLU A 581 -16.81 6.97 13.50
C GLU A 581 -17.66 5.72 13.81
N ASP A 582 -18.25 5.12 12.78
CA ASP A 582 -19.04 3.89 12.90
C ASP A 582 -18.26 2.70 12.32
N HIS A 583 -18.01 1.69 13.14
CA HIS A 583 -17.24 0.48 12.83
C HIS A 583 -18.04 -0.75 13.24
N GLN A 584 -17.97 -1.84 12.49
CA GLN A 584 -18.52 -3.13 12.93
C GLN A 584 -17.57 -3.78 13.96
N PRO A 585 -17.95 -3.89 15.25
CA PRO A 585 -17.02 -4.25 16.33
C PRO A 585 -16.62 -5.74 16.36
N GLU A 586 -17.18 -6.58 15.48
CA GLU A 586 -16.99 -8.03 15.47
C GLU A 586 -16.07 -8.52 14.34
N GLN A 587 -15.47 -7.62 13.56
CA GLN A 587 -14.59 -7.99 12.45
C GLN A 587 -13.21 -8.45 12.98
N PRO A 588 -12.79 -9.71 12.73
CA PRO A 588 -11.53 -10.25 13.24
C PRO A 588 -10.30 -9.37 12.96
N VAL A 589 -10.22 -8.76 11.78
CA VAL A 589 -9.11 -7.88 11.37
C VAL A 589 -8.97 -6.61 12.22
N VAL A 590 -10.10 -6.11 12.74
CA VAL A 590 -10.12 -4.95 13.65
C VAL A 590 -9.89 -5.41 15.08
N LEU A 591 -10.44 -6.57 15.45
CA LEU A 591 -10.34 -7.13 16.80
C LEU A 591 -8.91 -7.51 17.18
N TRP A 592 -8.13 -8.04 16.24
CA TRP A 592 -6.74 -8.44 16.47
C TRP A 592 -5.77 -7.38 15.94
N SER A 593 -5.11 -6.65 16.86
CA SER A 593 -4.27 -5.50 16.50
C SER A 593 -2.84 -5.62 17.00
N MET A 594 -1.90 -4.98 16.31
CA MET A 594 -0.52 -4.79 16.79
C MET A 594 -0.38 -3.56 17.72
N LYS A 595 -1.51 -2.92 18.08
CA LYS A 595 -1.54 -1.76 18.99
C LYS A 595 -1.16 -2.16 20.42
N GLY A 596 -0.84 -1.18 21.25
CA GLY A 596 -0.42 -1.41 22.64
C GLY A 596 1.02 -1.90 22.76
N GLY A 597 1.89 -1.45 21.84
CA GLY A 597 3.33 -1.69 21.88
C GLY A 597 3.79 -3.05 21.36
N LEU A 598 3.01 -3.71 20.48
CA LEU A 598 3.39 -5.01 19.90
C LEU A 598 4.06 -4.91 18.53
N ASP A 599 4.05 -3.74 17.91
CA ASP A 599 4.72 -3.51 16.63
C ASP A 599 6.23 -3.79 16.76
N ARG A 600 6.74 -4.66 15.87
CA ARG A 600 8.12 -5.20 15.88
C ARG A 600 8.58 -5.83 17.21
N LYS A 601 7.65 -6.18 18.11
CA LYS A 601 7.92 -6.75 19.44
C LYS A 601 7.24 -8.12 19.61
N PRO A 602 7.77 -9.17 18.96
CA PRO A 602 7.18 -10.49 19.03
C PRO A 602 7.21 -11.05 20.46
N ILE A 603 6.29 -11.96 20.76
CA ILE A 603 6.23 -12.65 22.06
C ILE A 603 7.27 -13.76 22.08
N CYS A 604 7.84 -14.03 23.24
CA CYS A 604 8.81 -15.11 23.41
C CYS A 604 8.11 -16.48 23.39
N PHE A 605 8.40 -17.27 22.36
CA PHE A 605 7.86 -18.61 22.17
C PHE A 605 8.87 -19.52 21.45
N ARG A 606 8.61 -20.83 21.45
CA ARG A 606 9.31 -21.81 20.61
C ARG A 606 8.31 -22.70 19.89
N ALA A 607 8.50 -22.92 18.60
CA ALA A 607 7.91 -24.03 17.89
C ALA A 607 8.89 -25.21 17.90
N SER A 608 8.42 -26.40 18.29
CA SER A 608 9.33 -27.54 18.57
C SER A 608 9.92 -28.22 17.33
N GLU A 609 9.36 -27.99 16.14
CA GLU A 609 9.75 -28.69 14.91
C GLU A 609 10.64 -27.83 14.01
N ALA A 610 11.43 -28.52 13.17
CA ALA A 610 12.15 -27.83 12.11
C ALA A 610 11.18 -27.31 11.05
N THR A 611 11.45 -26.11 10.51
CA THR A 611 10.64 -25.50 9.47
C THR A 611 11.36 -25.47 8.12
N SER A 612 10.57 -25.60 7.04
CA SER A 612 10.99 -25.29 5.67
C SER A 612 10.48 -23.93 5.18
N ALA A 613 9.84 -23.12 6.04
CA ALA A 613 9.21 -21.85 5.65
C ALA A 613 10.21 -20.81 5.10
N PHE A 614 11.51 -20.99 5.36
CA PHE A 614 12.59 -20.09 4.95
C PHE A 614 13.62 -20.75 4.03
N SER A 615 13.22 -21.84 3.36
CA SER A 615 14.11 -22.63 2.49
C SER A 615 14.73 -21.80 1.36
N ALA A 616 15.89 -22.24 0.85
CA ALA A 616 16.59 -21.54 -0.23
C ALA A 616 15.75 -21.54 -1.51
N GLU A 617 14.98 -22.61 -1.73
CA GLU A 617 14.08 -22.85 -2.86
C GLU A 617 13.00 -21.77 -3.00
N ASN A 618 12.65 -21.09 -1.90
CA ASN A 618 11.65 -20.03 -1.91
C ASN A 618 12.07 -18.86 -2.81
N VAL A 619 13.36 -18.60 -3.01
CA VAL A 619 13.81 -17.47 -3.86
C VAL A 619 13.52 -17.65 -5.35
N MET A 620 13.03 -18.83 -5.74
CA MET A 620 12.65 -19.18 -7.11
C MET A 620 11.22 -19.71 -7.19
N ASP A 621 10.45 -19.63 -6.09
CA ASP A 621 9.10 -20.18 -6.05
C ASP A 621 8.10 -19.31 -6.82
N GLY A 622 8.46 -18.06 -7.15
CA GLY A 622 7.71 -17.13 -7.97
C GLY A 622 6.72 -16.25 -7.19
N TYR A 623 6.64 -16.35 -5.87
CA TYR A 623 5.90 -15.40 -5.05
C TYR A 623 6.81 -14.24 -4.63
N LEU A 624 6.35 -13.01 -4.85
CA LEU A 624 7.11 -11.82 -4.49
C LEU A 624 6.85 -11.36 -3.06
N ARG A 625 5.88 -11.96 -2.38
CA ARG A 625 5.33 -11.44 -1.13
C ARG A 625 4.78 -12.58 -0.28
N PRO A 626 4.65 -12.37 1.04
CA PRO A 626 3.98 -13.30 1.92
C PRO A 626 2.56 -13.65 1.44
N TYR A 627 2.28 -14.94 1.33
CA TYR A 627 1.01 -15.52 0.90
C TYR A 627 0.85 -16.92 1.50
N GLY A 628 0.18 -17.02 2.65
CA GLY A 628 0.13 -18.26 3.44
C GLY A 628 1.43 -18.54 4.18
N THR A 629 2.59 -18.35 3.55
CA THR A 629 3.92 -18.39 4.17
C THR A 629 4.76 -17.16 3.76
N PRO A 630 5.96 -16.95 4.32
CA PRO A 630 6.78 -15.77 4.00
C PRO A 630 7.30 -15.68 2.56
N HIS A 631 7.47 -16.82 1.86
CA HIS A 631 8.03 -16.87 0.49
C HIS A 631 9.37 -16.12 0.33
N LEU A 632 10.34 -16.49 1.16
CA LEU A 632 11.70 -15.96 1.11
C LEU A 632 12.70 -16.96 1.71
N TRP A 633 13.98 -16.83 1.36
CA TRP A 633 15.07 -17.43 2.11
C TRP A 633 15.50 -16.52 3.25
N MET A 634 15.73 -17.12 4.42
CA MET A 634 16.31 -16.45 5.58
C MET A 634 17.46 -17.28 6.12
N SER A 635 18.64 -16.68 6.26
CA SER A 635 19.80 -17.34 6.85
C SER A 635 19.64 -17.53 8.36
N GLU A 636 20.46 -18.39 8.95
CA GLU A 636 20.76 -18.27 10.39
C GLU A 636 21.38 -16.88 10.67
N PRO A 637 21.39 -16.41 11.93
CA PRO A 637 22.05 -15.15 12.27
C PRO A 637 23.48 -15.08 11.72
N MET A 638 23.79 -14.00 11.02
CA MET A 638 25.09 -13.75 10.40
C MET A 638 26.17 -13.63 11.48
N VAL A 639 27.32 -14.27 11.23
CA VAL A 639 28.50 -14.20 12.10
C VAL A 639 29.72 -13.77 11.29
N ALA A 640 30.65 -13.04 11.91
CA ALA A 640 31.73 -12.35 11.20
C ALA A 640 32.61 -13.25 10.30
N ASP A 641 32.81 -14.52 10.68
CA ASP A 641 33.71 -15.45 9.97
C ASP A 641 32.98 -16.37 8.98
N ARG A 642 31.69 -16.14 8.72
CA ARG A 642 30.87 -16.93 7.78
C ARG A 642 30.10 -16.01 6.84
N GLU A 643 30.38 -16.12 5.54
CA GLU A 643 29.56 -15.45 4.54
C GLU A 643 28.24 -16.19 4.35
N GLU A 644 27.15 -15.43 4.29
CA GLU A 644 25.85 -15.99 3.90
C GLU A 644 25.66 -15.85 2.39
N TRP A 645 25.29 -16.93 1.72
CA TRP A 645 25.14 -16.95 0.26
C TRP A 645 24.03 -17.89 -0.20
N LEU A 646 23.49 -17.56 -1.38
CA LEU A 646 22.64 -18.43 -2.21
C LEU A 646 23.39 -18.79 -3.48
N GLU A 647 23.38 -20.06 -3.86
CA GLU A 647 24.01 -20.54 -5.09
C GLU A 647 22.96 -21.24 -5.97
N LEU A 648 22.84 -20.76 -7.21
CA LEU A 648 22.05 -21.35 -8.28
C LEU A 648 22.99 -22.18 -9.17
N VAL A 649 22.60 -23.43 -9.43
CA VAL A 649 23.35 -24.39 -10.25
C VAL A 649 22.47 -24.92 -11.36
N TRP A 650 22.93 -24.81 -12.60
CA TRP A 650 22.28 -25.38 -13.78
C TRP A 650 23.04 -26.63 -14.25
N GLU A 651 22.33 -27.57 -14.89
CA GLU A 651 22.95 -28.74 -15.51
C GLU A 651 23.88 -28.36 -16.67
N GLU A 652 23.50 -27.33 -17.42
CA GLU A 652 24.27 -26.78 -18.53
C GLU A 652 24.49 -25.27 -18.34
N PRO A 653 25.63 -24.71 -18.80
CA PRO A 653 25.87 -23.28 -18.77
C PRO A 653 24.73 -22.48 -19.40
N LYS A 654 24.36 -21.38 -18.73
CA LYS A 654 23.39 -20.41 -19.22
C LYS A 654 24.09 -19.13 -19.64
N GLU A 655 23.57 -18.52 -20.69
CA GLU A 655 23.92 -17.18 -21.11
C GLU A 655 23.21 -16.19 -20.18
N ILE A 656 23.97 -15.46 -19.37
CA ILE A 656 23.46 -14.54 -18.36
C ILE A 656 23.75 -13.11 -18.81
N ARG A 657 22.69 -12.30 -18.95
CA ARG A 657 22.74 -10.88 -19.32
C ARG A 657 22.26 -9.97 -18.21
N GLN A 658 21.33 -10.43 -17.39
CA GLN A 658 20.76 -9.67 -16.29
C GLN A 658 20.54 -10.55 -15.07
N VAL A 659 20.81 -10.01 -13.88
CA VAL A 659 20.41 -10.62 -12.60
C VAL A 659 19.52 -9.63 -11.86
N GLN A 660 18.33 -10.06 -11.48
CA GLN A 660 17.41 -9.31 -10.61
C GLN A 660 17.35 -9.97 -9.24
N VAL A 661 17.45 -9.16 -8.19
CA VAL A 661 17.35 -9.62 -6.80
C VAL A 661 16.32 -8.77 -6.07
N THR A 662 15.41 -9.43 -5.37
CA THR A 662 14.38 -8.80 -4.52
C THR A 662 14.66 -9.17 -3.07
N PHE A 663 14.85 -8.16 -2.22
CA PHE A 663 15.15 -8.29 -0.79
C PHE A 663 13.91 -8.04 0.07
N ASN A 664 13.96 -8.44 1.34
CA ASN A 664 12.89 -8.13 2.27
C ASN A 664 12.99 -6.68 2.77
N ASP A 665 11.99 -5.85 2.46
CA ASP A 665 11.82 -4.50 3.00
C ASP A 665 10.68 -4.42 4.05
N ASN A 666 10.26 -5.58 4.55
CA ASN A 666 9.19 -5.78 5.52
C ASN A 666 7.88 -5.09 5.12
N VAL A 667 7.14 -5.71 4.20
CA VAL A 667 5.83 -5.21 3.72
C VAL A 667 4.71 -5.22 4.77
N ASN A 668 4.99 -5.62 6.02
CA ASN A 668 4.10 -5.41 7.15
C ASN A 668 4.25 -4.01 7.77
N GLN A 669 5.41 -3.37 7.62
CA GLN A 669 5.66 -2.03 8.16
C GLN A 669 4.76 -1.00 7.46
N ASP A 670 3.92 -0.32 8.24
CA ASP A 670 3.13 0.80 7.74
C ASP A 670 4.03 2.00 7.47
N LEU A 671 4.04 2.48 6.22
CA LEU A 671 4.78 3.67 5.78
C LEU A 671 3.80 4.69 5.20
N ILE A 672 3.97 5.95 5.59
CA ILE A 672 3.13 7.06 5.17
C ILE A 672 4.04 8.24 4.84
N ASN A 673 3.77 8.94 3.73
CA ASN A 673 4.63 10.00 3.21
C ASN A 673 4.89 11.18 4.19
N LEU A 674 3.90 11.55 5.01
CA LEU A 674 4.03 12.64 6.00
C LEU A 674 4.28 12.11 7.44
N HIS A 675 4.65 10.83 7.59
CA HIS A 675 5.05 10.21 8.86
C HIS A 675 4.12 10.51 10.06
N ALA A 676 2.82 10.28 9.87
CA ALA A 676 1.85 10.30 10.96
C ALA A 676 2.29 9.40 12.14
N PHE A 677 3.00 8.31 11.83
CA PHE A 677 3.71 7.47 12.78
C PHE A 677 5.21 7.49 12.42
N ARG A 678 6.06 7.82 13.41
CA ARG A 678 7.52 7.82 13.23
C ARG A 678 8.08 6.44 13.50
N THR A 679 8.83 5.92 12.54
CA THR A 679 9.69 4.74 12.72
C THR A 679 11.04 5.18 13.31
N SER A 680 11.75 4.24 13.92
CA SER A 680 13.04 4.52 14.59
C SER A 680 14.26 4.40 13.67
N PHE A 681 14.06 4.06 12.40
CA PHE A 681 15.11 3.78 11.42
C PHE A 681 14.80 4.50 10.10
N ASP A 682 15.83 5.00 9.43
CA ASP A 682 15.76 5.69 8.13
C ASP A 682 15.84 4.71 6.93
N VAL A 683 16.38 3.51 7.15
CA VAL A 683 16.40 2.40 6.19
C VAL A 683 15.80 1.17 6.85
N MET A 684 15.00 0.40 6.10
CA MET A 684 14.41 -0.85 6.61
C MET A 684 15.52 -1.80 7.08
N PRO A 685 15.52 -2.25 8.36
CA PRO A 685 16.60 -3.10 8.89
C PRO A 685 16.80 -4.42 8.14
N GLU A 686 15.72 -5.00 7.63
CA GLU A 686 15.68 -6.28 6.89
C GLU A 686 16.31 -6.18 5.50
N LEU A 687 16.48 -4.97 4.95
CA LEU A 687 17.11 -4.80 3.65
C LEU A 687 18.58 -5.20 3.73
N VAL A 688 19.00 -6.04 2.79
CA VAL A 688 20.41 -6.30 2.51
C VAL A 688 21.08 -4.99 2.11
N LYS A 689 22.20 -4.67 2.77
CA LYS A 689 22.96 -3.43 2.60
C LYS A 689 24.11 -3.60 1.62
N ASN A 690 24.92 -4.63 1.81
CA ASN A 690 26.10 -4.90 0.98
C ASN A 690 26.03 -6.34 0.48
N TYR A 691 26.22 -6.53 -0.81
CA TYR A 691 26.20 -7.85 -1.44
C TYR A 691 27.03 -7.87 -2.72
N ARG A 692 27.37 -9.08 -3.17
CA ARG A 692 27.99 -9.30 -4.47
C ARG A 692 27.37 -10.49 -5.19
N ILE A 693 27.38 -10.41 -6.51
CA ILE A 693 26.93 -11.47 -7.41
C ILE A 693 28.16 -12.00 -8.11
N GLU A 694 28.35 -13.31 -8.06
CA GLU A 694 29.47 -14.02 -8.67
C GLU A 694 28.97 -15.08 -9.65
N ALA A 695 29.77 -15.38 -10.68
CA ALA A 695 29.56 -16.54 -11.54
C ALA A 695 30.82 -17.41 -11.54
N TYR A 696 30.64 -18.71 -11.69
CA TYR A 696 31.76 -19.64 -11.83
C TYR A 696 32.10 -19.83 -13.32
N VAL A 697 33.23 -19.25 -13.73
CA VAL A 697 33.71 -19.21 -15.12
C VAL A 697 35.15 -19.73 -15.15
N ASP A 698 35.45 -20.62 -16.10
CA ASP A 698 36.80 -21.17 -16.32
C ASP A 698 37.52 -21.70 -15.05
N GLY A 699 36.75 -22.29 -14.12
CA GLY A 699 37.29 -22.87 -12.89
C GLY A 699 37.50 -21.89 -11.74
N ALA A 700 37.01 -20.64 -11.84
CA ALA A 700 37.11 -19.64 -10.79
C ALA A 700 35.80 -18.87 -10.61
N TRP A 701 35.57 -18.35 -9.39
CA TRP A 701 34.52 -17.38 -9.13
C TRP A 701 34.97 -15.99 -9.58
N ILE A 702 34.16 -15.35 -10.43
CA ILE A 702 34.35 -13.97 -10.87
C ILE A 702 33.21 -13.11 -10.33
N VAL A 703 33.52 -11.91 -9.84
CA VAL A 703 32.51 -10.95 -9.37
C VAL A 703 31.89 -10.27 -10.59
N LEU A 704 30.59 -10.47 -10.79
CA LEU A 704 29.81 -9.80 -11.82
C LEU A 704 29.39 -8.40 -11.38
N GLN A 705 28.97 -8.27 -10.13
CA GLN A 705 28.48 -7.02 -9.55
C GLN A 705 28.78 -7.00 -8.06
N ARG A 706 29.11 -5.81 -7.54
CA ARG A 706 29.13 -5.53 -6.10
C ARG A 706 28.28 -4.30 -5.82
N GLU A 707 27.44 -4.40 -4.80
CA GLU A 707 26.57 -3.32 -4.37
C GLU A 707 26.88 -2.95 -2.91
N VAL A 708 26.87 -1.66 -2.62
CA VAL A 708 27.19 -1.12 -1.30
C VAL A 708 26.15 -0.09 -0.91
N ASN A 709 25.72 -0.10 0.37
CA ASN A 709 24.70 0.79 0.91
C ASN A 709 23.35 0.71 0.18
N ASN A 710 22.94 -0.50 -0.20
CA ASN A 710 21.62 -0.74 -0.77
C ASN A 710 20.52 -0.39 0.25
N ARG A 711 19.53 0.34 -0.27
CA ARG A 711 18.32 0.77 0.44
C ARG A 711 17.06 0.51 -0.37
N LYS A 712 17.16 -0.29 -1.44
CA LYS A 712 16.05 -0.62 -2.32
C LYS A 712 15.69 -2.09 -2.20
N ARG A 713 14.39 -2.38 -2.27
CA ARG A 713 13.82 -3.72 -2.27
C ARG A 713 14.29 -4.53 -3.47
N THR A 714 14.10 -3.99 -4.67
CA THR A 714 14.40 -4.68 -5.93
C THR A 714 15.59 -4.03 -6.63
N ARG A 715 16.56 -4.85 -7.07
CA ARG A 715 17.76 -4.42 -7.80
C ARG A 715 17.90 -5.23 -9.08
N ARG A 716 18.08 -4.52 -10.19
CA ARG A 716 18.35 -5.10 -11.52
C ARG A 716 19.77 -4.76 -11.93
N HIS A 717 20.53 -5.79 -12.28
CA HIS A 717 21.93 -5.67 -12.67
C HIS A 717 22.08 -6.13 -14.11
N GLU A 718 22.15 -5.17 -15.02
CA GLU A 718 22.50 -5.41 -16.43
C GLU A 718 24.00 -5.63 -16.55
N LEU A 719 24.41 -6.76 -17.12
CA LEU A 719 25.81 -7.09 -17.34
C LEU A 719 26.31 -6.42 -18.63
N ALA A 720 27.54 -5.91 -18.61
CA ALA A 720 28.13 -5.24 -19.78
C ALA A 720 28.24 -6.19 -20.99
N SER A 721 28.62 -7.45 -20.75
CA SER A 721 28.65 -8.55 -21.71
C SER A 721 27.87 -9.74 -21.17
N CYS A 722 27.36 -10.59 -22.06
CA CYS A 722 26.80 -11.87 -21.66
C CYS A 722 27.87 -12.73 -20.97
N VAL A 723 27.50 -13.45 -19.92
CA VAL A 723 28.39 -14.35 -19.18
C VAL A 723 27.81 -15.76 -19.26
N SER A 724 28.59 -16.68 -19.83
CA SER A 724 28.23 -18.10 -19.89
C SER A 724 28.67 -18.79 -18.59
N ALA A 725 27.72 -19.25 -17.77
CA ALA A 725 28.04 -19.91 -16.50
C ALA A 725 27.00 -20.97 -16.12
N ALA A 726 27.46 -22.07 -15.52
CA ALA A 726 26.59 -23.09 -14.94
C ALA A 726 26.31 -22.88 -13.45
N ARG A 727 26.97 -21.89 -12.82
CA ARG A 727 26.78 -21.57 -11.40
C ARG A 727 26.81 -20.06 -11.19
N LEU A 728 25.84 -19.56 -10.46
CA LEU A 728 25.73 -18.17 -10.01
C LEU A 728 25.59 -18.15 -8.49
N ARG A 729 26.24 -17.20 -7.83
CA ARG A 729 26.16 -17.05 -6.37
C ARG A 729 25.84 -15.61 -5.99
N LEU A 730 24.86 -15.42 -5.11
CA LEU A 730 24.58 -14.17 -4.42
C LEU A 730 25.14 -14.26 -3.02
N ILE A 731 26.07 -13.37 -2.67
CA ILE A 731 26.74 -13.35 -1.37
C ILE A 731 26.32 -12.08 -0.63
N ILE A 732 25.83 -12.27 0.60
CA ILE A 732 25.31 -11.22 1.47
C ILE A 732 26.40 -10.84 2.48
N GLU A 733 26.90 -9.62 2.38
CA GLU A 733 28.03 -9.14 3.19
C GLU A 733 27.56 -8.42 4.46
N SER A 734 26.40 -7.75 4.42
CA SER A 734 25.77 -7.13 5.60
C SER A 734 24.33 -6.69 5.31
N THR A 735 23.52 -6.52 6.35
CA THR A 735 22.17 -5.92 6.32
C THR A 735 22.17 -4.48 6.85
N ASN A 736 21.01 -3.82 6.80
CA ASN A 736 20.81 -2.51 7.42
C ASN A 736 20.45 -2.58 8.92
N GLY A 737 20.34 -3.78 9.50
CA GLY A 737 20.07 -3.97 10.92
C GLY A 737 19.49 -5.32 11.32
N SER A 738 18.98 -6.11 10.37
CA SER A 738 18.52 -7.49 10.64
C SER A 738 19.71 -8.42 10.92
N PRO A 739 19.62 -9.32 11.91
CA PRO A 739 20.70 -10.28 12.18
C PRO A 739 20.85 -11.34 11.08
N SER A 740 19.85 -11.53 10.21
CA SER A 740 19.85 -12.55 9.16
C SER A 740 19.81 -11.93 7.77
N ALA A 741 20.39 -12.63 6.80
CA ALA A 741 20.21 -12.33 5.39
C ALA A 741 18.81 -12.78 4.93
N GLU A 742 18.08 -11.91 4.24
CA GLU A 742 16.70 -12.16 3.81
C GLU A 742 16.52 -11.81 2.33
N VAL A 743 16.26 -12.83 1.51
CA VAL A 743 16.11 -12.69 0.05
C VAL A 743 14.77 -13.29 -0.37
N VAL A 744 13.95 -12.46 -1.02
CA VAL A 744 12.63 -12.85 -1.51
C VAL A 744 12.75 -13.58 -2.83
N GLU A 745 13.55 -13.06 -3.77
CA GLU A 745 13.61 -13.62 -5.12
C GLU A 745 14.97 -13.37 -5.78
N VAL A 746 15.40 -14.33 -6.59
CA VAL A 746 16.50 -14.18 -7.55
C VAL A 746 16.00 -14.60 -8.94
N ARG A 747 16.05 -13.68 -9.90
CA ARG A 747 15.76 -13.96 -11.32
C ARG A 747 16.99 -13.74 -12.18
N VAL A 748 17.11 -14.54 -13.24
CA VAL A 748 18.25 -14.51 -14.17
C VAL A 748 17.73 -14.51 -15.59
N TYR A 749 18.19 -13.58 -16.41
CA TYR A 749 17.79 -13.45 -17.82
C TYR A 749 19.02 -13.44 -18.73
N GLY A 750 18.86 -13.94 -19.96
CA GLY A 750 19.91 -14.06 -20.98
C GLY A 750 19.90 -12.99 -22.06
#